data_AF-A0A2S9V9W3-F1
#
_entry.id   AF-A0A2S9V9W3-F1
#
_cell.length_a   1.000
_cell.length_b   1.000
_cell.length_c   1.000
_cell.angle_alpha   90.00
_cell.angle_beta   90.00
_cell.angle_gamma   90.00
#
_symmetry.space_group_name_H-M   'P 1'
#
loop_
_entity.id
_entity.type
_entity.pdbx_description
1 polymer ?
#
loop_
_entity_poly.entity_id
_entity_poly.type
_entity_poly.pdbx_seq_one_letter_code
_entity_poly.pdbx_strand_id
1 'polypeptide(L)'
;MEVWTMADKVNIDSCLEKIRKSRKFITLGSPLWAYKVTDAEFQELQYVLVRIISELTLNKVLKLYWNIFSKAFVLYAATWLQRNSQGRPRWEPLLSVIKASDLTHTDRIELVNNGLRQWGCCVHNTGNSARYLDSLASQGGFPRSDLLQQSESHIMEYFESVLSKYERYQHSDSLVNIAAESLSHLPITLQQITFADLVTQLIDCLLDWKSHYNLGLYSDPVKVLDNEHPTWRDELPFLVLDEEARTLINKLLNRASKFRRRELNPIRVKRKLIPVGEDYRLVADVYISKEIHPEDLNRQLADMQLPSMFLLSTKTCDGNRFRTASFTLRNGANGGWQVSSYQTSINNSVAAGDLIFSIDSDGRHLLEDTYYKGESLNDKTPWIFEPTGTVLNCIGQGSIKTRSDRLIIVSSVEPTEVNPNACVKSEGKLIGTDLCVYEVSGHVKVEGMTGDYFISCSSGENERFKITIETPEFTEVSASYPVYKGLPTINFSHLDDSKPIPQSELFWYQKGSGEFFQLSDPTSAIGRGVLVWKKENIVLWEFVCILLPEDFEYRLAPVDGSKFKLTIRDIRLPMIGMLPGFENWLESAPVQINDETHLILEPKNPGAENVGIAIKWNEDLATESEFTLPISFNIAAITDRKGAYYHELERGKLTLNDLANLQVMIRTESEIQSVQLAINLYGPADVDGRENFLMAEQRSVKVRWTNGVSLIPGTELSRLAGTLFSLTDKLDSYLRVEFFAGGVQINSTVPKITRYKHDLQFVDNRAAFTISPTPTLQYSDSPILYLSPIWDLEQEPLELSPVDINASTWRFELPAPKDIDYGAWLIWAESSLSVHPRIKEYAIPFNEQSPSALGDLGSKLLNALSENNSEANIYEEKLNPNSLQYKVKYLDPRDNESLASLNKSIRNMGFDINHPGWCYIDGVMEHIDSIEPLSLYAMTSMQRNLRALVVLLFRYKDRFNEGWELAERLGVSWYSIEPRVWIDVIKQYYDKFKRDAEPLREISVDAYWDFVFRRFLPFETKGPYFKYLAYLATDRPAFEPVAIWDDPLLKAEGLDDQTVGAFFKQERKFLMDRHEGKLLSRVGTRRTTENFLDALEQFWPTSDLPPELYGFIKFTETATAKYRTKQDAWTITMAVPLKLGFCLSKYYQMPRYKRVAIQLSQVIARIDEFDREWLQNALIVSHMACEILSLDESDNNSVKYPEGTL
;
A
#
# COMPACT_ATOMS: atom_id res chain seq x y z
N MET A 1 10.62 -74.34 7.11
CA MET A 1 9.77 -73.63 6.14
C MET A 1 8.76 -72.81 6.93
N GLU A 2 9.09 -71.53 7.12
CA GLU A 2 8.25 -70.38 6.71
C GLU A 2 6.88 -70.74 6.07
N VAL A 3 5.77 -70.03 6.25
CA VAL A 3 5.53 -68.63 6.62
C VAL A 3 4.00 -68.47 6.80
N TRP A 4 3.61 -67.73 7.86
CA TRP A 4 2.45 -66.82 7.99
C TRP A 4 1.00 -67.32 7.89
N THR A 5 0.21 -67.02 8.93
CA THR A 5 -0.93 -66.08 8.81
C THR A 5 -1.23 -65.39 10.14
N MET A 6 -1.05 -64.06 10.11
CA MET A 6 -1.51 -62.95 10.96
C MET A 6 -2.66 -63.21 11.96
N ALA A 7 -2.35 -63.06 13.25
CA ALA A 7 -3.28 -62.67 14.32
C ALA A 7 -2.45 -62.06 15.46
N ASP A 8 -2.01 -60.81 15.30
CA ASP A 8 -1.07 -60.18 16.24
C ASP A 8 -1.72 -59.78 17.57
N LYS A 9 -0.99 -60.14 18.63
CA LYS A 9 -1.35 -60.14 20.04
C LYS A 9 -1.32 -58.74 20.65
N VAL A 10 -2.47 -58.22 21.09
CA VAL A 10 -2.50 -57.13 22.08
C VAL A 10 -2.10 -57.71 23.44
N ASN A 11 -0.88 -57.45 23.93
CA ASN A 11 -0.39 -57.79 25.28
C ASN A 11 -0.29 -56.50 26.14
N ILE A 12 -0.26 -56.61 27.47
CA ILE A 12 -0.19 -55.47 28.41
C ILE A 12 0.95 -54.51 28.04
N ASP A 13 2.12 -55.07 27.71
CA ASP A 13 3.28 -54.31 27.21
C ASP A 13 2.93 -53.41 26.03
N SER A 14 2.28 -53.96 25.00
CA SER A 14 1.92 -53.22 23.80
C SER A 14 0.95 -52.09 24.09
N CYS A 15 -0.01 -52.28 25.01
CA CYS A 15 -0.97 -51.26 25.40
C CYS A 15 -0.28 -50.10 26.15
N LEU A 16 0.59 -50.42 27.11
CA LEU A 16 1.33 -49.40 27.86
C LEU A 16 2.35 -48.66 26.98
N GLU A 17 3.07 -49.37 26.10
CA GLU A 17 4.00 -48.75 25.15
C GLU A 17 3.29 -47.85 24.15
N LYS A 18 2.11 -48.23 23.67
CA LYS A 18 1.28 -47.38 22.80
C LYS A 18 0.90 -46.07 23.50
N ILE A 19 0.48 -46.14 24.77
CA ILE A 19 0.15 -44.94 25.57
C ILE A 19 1.40 -44.08 25.79
N ARG A 20 2.57 -44.68 26.08
CA ARG A 20 3.82 -43.95 26.32
C ARG A 20 4.39 -43.31 25.06
N LYS A 21 4.37 -44.01 23.92
CA LYS A 21 4.94 -43.50 22.66
C LYS A 21 4.20 -42.29 22.13
N SER A 22 2.87 -42.27 22.23
CA SER A 22 2.07 -41.11 21.82
C SER A 22 2.20 -39.91 22.78
N ARG A 23 2.79 -40.09 23.97
CA ARG A 23 3.08 -39.02 24.94
C ARG A 23 4.54 -39.04 25.41
N LYS A 24 5.48 -39.13 24.45
CA LYS A 24 6.94 -39.26 24.71
C LYS A 24 7.56 -38.13 25.55
N PHE A 25 6.90 -36.97 25.61
CA PHE A 25 7.34 -35.78 26.35
C PHE A 25 6.96 -35.81 27.84
N ILE A 26 6.11 -36.75 28.27
CA ILE A 26 5.74 -36.89 29.68
C ILE A 26 6.82 -37.69 30.41
N THR A 27 7.46 -37.05 31.40
CA THR A 27 8.52 -37.68 32.19
C THR A 27 7.96 -38.71 33.16
N LEU A 28 8.72 -39.79 33.39
CA LEU A 28 8.42 -40.73 34.45
C LEU A 28 8.49 -39.99 35.80
N GLY A 29 7.48 -40.15 36.66
CA GLY A 29 7.29 -39.35 37.88
C GLY A 29 6.16 -38.34 37.78
N SER A 30 5.75 -37.98 36.55
CA SER A 30 4.55 -37.16 36.32
C SER A 30 3.29 -37.86 36.85
N PRO A 31 2.30 -37.10 37.37
CA PRO A 31 1.03 -37.68 37.81
C PRO A 31 0.32 -38.48 36.70
N LEU A 32 -0.43 -39.53 37.07
CA LEU A 32 -1.00 -40.45 36.08
C LEU A 32 -2.03 -39.79 35.14
N TRP A 33 -2.73 -38.74 35.59
CA TRP A 33 -3.66 -37.97 34.76
C TRP A 33 -2.97 -37.26 33.59
N ALA A 34 -1.67 -36.97 33.68
CA ALA A 34 -0.92 -36.32 32.61
C ALA A 34 -0.88 -37.17 31.34
N TYR A 35 -0.96 -38.50 31.47
CA TYR A 35 -0.95 -39.44 30.34
C TYR A 35 -2.21 -39.41 29.47
N LYS A 36 -3.27 -38.67 29.89
CA LYS A 36 -4.49 -38.42 29.11
C LYS A 36 -5.05 -39.69 28.42
N VAL A 37 -5.24 -40.74 29.21
CA VAL A 37 -5.75 -42.03 28.72
C VAL A 37 -7.13 -41.83 28.10
N THR A 38 -7.25 -42.07 26.79
CA THR A 38 -8.49 -41.91 26.02
C THR A 38 -9.53 -42.98 26.37
N ASP A 39 -10.78 -42.81 25.93
CA ASP A 39 -11.82 -43.84 26.14
C ASP A 39 -11.48 -45.17 25.45
N ALA A 40 -10.92 -45.11 24.23
CA ALA A 40 -10.48 -46.29 23.50
C ALA A 40 -9.32 -47.01 24.22
N GLU A 41 -8.33 -46.26 24.68
CA GLU A 41 -7.17 -46.82 25.40
C GLU A 41 -7.57 -47.41 26.76
N PHE A 42 -8.52 -46.76 27.46
CA PHE A 42 -9.05 -47.27 28.71
C PHE A 42 -9.82 -48.58 28.52
N GLN A 43 -10.66 -48.67 27.49
CA GLN A 43 -11.38 -49.91 27.14
C GLN A 43 -10.41 -51.02 26.72
N GLU A 44 -9.39 -50.71 25.92
CA GLU A 44 -8.33 -51.64 25.52
C GLU A 44 -7.57 -52.17 26.75
N LEU A 45 -7.15 -51.27 27.65
CA LEU A 45 -6.47 -51.63 28.90
C LEU A 45 -7.34 -52.52 29.80
N GLN A 46 -8.62 -52.18 29.98
CA GLN A 46 -9.57 -52.97 30.75
C GLN A 46 -9.76 -54.36 30.14
N TYR A 47 -9.93 -54.45 28.81
CA TYR A 47 -10.10 -55.71 28.09
C TYR A 47 -8.89 -56.64 28.29
N VAL A 48 -7.67 -56.11 28.16
CA VAL A 48 -6.45 -56.90 28.33
C VAL A 48 -6.32 -57.41 29.78
N LEU A 49 -6.63 -56.58 30.78
CA LEU A 49 -6.63 -56.98 32.20
C LEU A 49 -7.67 -58.08 32.49
N VAL A 50 -8.89 -57.97 31.95
CA VAL A 50 -9.93 -59.02 32.09
C VAL A 50 -9.50 -60.32 31.42
N ARG A 51 -8.94 -60.23 30.21
CA ARG A 51 -8.55 -61.39 29.40
C ARG A 51 -7.45 -62.19 30.10
N ILE A 52 -6.38 -61.52 30.56
CA ILE A 52 -5.25 -62.21 31.19
C ILE A 52 -5.64 -62.91 32.50
N ILE A 53 -6.54 -62.29 33.29
CA ILE A 53 -7.08 -62.89 34.52
C ILE A 53 -7.95 -64.10 34.18
N SER A 54 -8.76 -64.01 33.12
CA SER A 54 -9.66 -65.10 32.70
C SER A 54 -8.89 -66.30 32.12
N GLU A 55 -7.75 -66.08 31.46
CA GLU A 55 -6.94 -67.15 30.84
C GLU A 55 -6.02 -67.89 31.83
N LEU A 56 -5.45 -67.19 32.82
CA LEU A 56 -4.40 -67.74 33.69
C LEU A 56 -4.81 -67.88 35.16
N THR A 57 -5.94 -67.31 35.58
CA THR A 57 -6.33 -67.04 36.97
C THR A 57 -5.46 -66.00 37.68
N LEU A 58 -6.09 -65.19 38.55
CA LEU A 58 -5.47 -64.04 39.22
C LEU A 58 -4.14 -64.41 39.92
N ASN A 59 -4.09 -65.51 40.65
CA ASN A 59 -2.88 -65.96 41.37
C ASN A 59 -1.70 -66.25 40.43
N LYS A 60 -1.94 -66.82 39.24
CA LYS A 60 -0.85 -67.04 38.28
C LYS A 60 -0.43 -65.73 37.61
N VAL A 61 -1.36 -64.80 37.36
CA VAL A 61 -1.04 -63.48 36.83
C VAL A 61 -0.13 -62.70 37.78
N LEU A 62 -0.47 -62.65 39.07
CA LEU A 62 0.36 -61.98 40.07
C LEU A 62 1.74 -62.63 40.20
N LYS A 63 1.86 -63.95 40.02
CA LYS A 63 3.15 -64.65 40.09
C LYS A 63 4.02 -64.47 38.84
N LEU A 64 3.43 -64.45 37.64
CA LEU A 64 4.16 -64.45 36.37
C LEU A 64 4.37 -63.04 35.79
N TYR A 65 3.46 -62.10 36.07
CA TYR A 65 3.41 -60.78 35.43
C TYR A 65 3.36 -59.64 36.45
N TRP A 66 3.85 -59.86 37.68
CA TRP A 66 3.75 -58.93 38.80
C TRP A 66 4.02 -57.47 38.41
N ASN A 67 5.21 -57.18 37.85
CA ASN A 67 5.61 -55.79 37.61
C ASN A 67 4.71 -55.12 36.59
N ILE A 68 4.54 -55.74 35.43
CA ILE A 68 3.79 -55.12 34.35
C ILE A 68 2.30 -55.02 34.64
N PHE A 69 1.73 -56.03 35.32
CA PHE A 69 0.36 -56.01 35.76
C PHE A 69 0.14 -54.91 36.82
N SER A 70 1.05 -54.76 37.79
CA SER A 70 0.98 -53.68 38.79
C SER A 70 0.97 -52.30 38.12
N LYS A 71 1.85 -52.09 37.13
CA LYS A 71 1.96 -50.83 36.39
C LYS A 71 0.70 -50.50 35.58
N ALA A 72 0.13 -51.51 34.91
CA ALA A 72 -1.13 -51.37 34.18
C ALA A 72 -2.33 -51.16 35.11
N PHE A 73 -2.36 -51.87 36.24
CA PHE A 73 -3.45 -51.82 37.20
C PHE A 73 -3.62 -50.43 37.81
N VAL A 74 -2.54 -49.77 38.23
CA VAL A 74 -2.66 -48.43 38.83
C VAL A 74 -3.12 -47.36 37.83
N LEU A 75 -2.71 -47.47 36.56
CA LEU A 75 -3.18 -46.59 35.49
C LEU A 75 -4.67 -46.82 35.23
N TYR A 76 -5.09 -48.08 35.08
CA TYR A 76 -6.50 -48.45 34.97
C TYR A 76 -7.32 -47.96 36.17
N ALA A 77 -6.84 -48.19 37.40
CA ALA A 77 -7.57 -47.87 38.62
C ALA A 77 -7.73 -46.36 38.81
N ALA A 78 -6.67 -45.58 38.58
CA ALA A 78 -6.73 -44.13 38.62
C ALA A 78 -7.74 -43.58 37.60
N THR A 79 -7.67 -44.04 36.34
CA THR A 79 -8.61 -43.62 35.28
C THR A 79 -10.04 -44.10 35.54
N TRP A 80 -10.24 -45.30 36.08
CA TRP A 80 -11.58 -45.83 36.40
C TRP A 80 -12.23 -45.01 37.51
N LEU A 81 -11.48 -44.69 38.57
CA LEU A 81 -11.97 -43.88 39.68
C LEU A 81 -12.39 -42.50 39.18
N GLN A 82 -11.55 -41.82 38.38
CA GLN A 82 -11.87 -40.54 37.75
C GLN A 82 -13.23 -40.58 37.02
N ARG A 83 -13.53 -41.65 36.29
CA ARG A 83 -14.70 -41.72 35.40
C ARG A 83 -15.98 -42.22 36.08
N ASN A 84 -15.86 -43.08 37.10
CA ASN A 84 -16.98 -43.85 37.63
C ASN A 84 -17.24 -43.65 39.12
N SER A 85 -16.38 -42.94 39.87
CA SER A 85 -16.63 -42.72 41.30
C SER A 85 -17.76 -41.70 41.51
N GLN A 86 -18.78 -42.05 42.28
CA GLN A 86 -19.74 -41.12 42.86
C GLN A 86 -19.49 -41.03 44.37
N GLY A 87 -18.79 -39.98 44.81
CA GLY A 87 -18.38 -39.80 46.20
C GLY A 87 -17.13 -40.62 46.59
N ARG A 88 -17.09 -41.15 47.81
CA ARG A 88 -15.87 -41.78 48.37
C ARG A 88 -15.43 -43.02 47.58
N PRO A 89 -14.15 -43.12 47.16
CA PRO A 89 -13.62 -44.27 46.43
C PRO A 89 -13.84 -45.62 47.14
N ARG A 90 -14.20 -46.67 46.39
CA ARG A 90 -14.37 -48.05 46.91
C ARG A 90 -13.65 -49.07 46.01
N TRP A 91 -13.08 -50.10 46.62
CA TRP A 91 -12.36 -51.17 45.91
C TRP A 91 -13.29 -52.09 45.10
N GLU A 92 -14.40 -52.55 45.67
CA GLU A 92 -15.22 -53.61 45.06
C GLU A 92 -15.78 -53.25 43.66
N PRO A 93 -16.32 -52.03 43.44
CA PRO A 93 -16.79 -51.63 42.10
C PRO A 93 -15.67 -51.62 41.04
N LEU A 94 -14.47 -51.16 41.42
CA LEU A 94 -13.29 -51.14 40.55
C LEU A 94 -12.80 -52.56 40.20
N LEU A 95 -12.74 -53.45 41.20
CA LEU A 95 -12.16 -54.79 41.07
C LEU A 95 -13.09 -55.77 40.34
N SER A 96 -14.40 -55.66 40.56
CA SER A 96 -15.40 -56.52 39.91
C SER A 96 -15.36 -56.42 38.38
N VAL A 97 -15.14 -55.21 37.85
CA VAL A 97 -15.06 -54.93 36.40
C VAL A 97 -13.94 -55.69 35.72
N ILE A 98 -12.80 -55.88 36.40
CA ILE A 98 -11.65 -56.63 35.89
C ILE A 98 -11.59 -58.08 36.40
N LYS A 99 -12.65 -58.57 37.08
CA LYS A 99 -12.70 -59.90 37.73
C LYS A 99 -11.56 -60.14 38.74
N ALA A 100 -11.17 -59.10 39.48
CA ALA A 100 -10.09 -59.14 40.47
C ALA A 100 -10.60 -59.01 41.92
N SER A 101 -11.88 -59.32 42.19
CA SER A 101 -12.47 -59.23 43.54
C SER A 101 -11.76 -60.12 44.59
N ASP A 102 -11.14 -61.22 44.15
CA ASP A 102 -10.42 -62.17 45.00
C ASP A 102 -9.07 -61.64 45.55
N LEU A 103 -8.63 -60.43 45.15
CA LEU A 103 -7.41 -59.81 45.69
C LEU A 103 -7.50 -59.62 47.20
N THR A 104 -6.51 -60.12 47.95
CA THR A 104 -6.43 -59.89 49.39
C THR A 104 -6.08 -58.43 49.69
N HIS A 105 -6.27 -57.99 50.94
CA HIS A 105 -5.88 -56.64 51.36
C HIS A 105 -4.38 -56.38 51.16
N THR A 106 -3.54 -57.37 51.41
CA THR A 106 -2.08 -57.29 51.22
C THR A 106 -1.74 -57.15 49.73
N ASP A 107 -2.35 -57.96 48.85
CA ASP A 107 -2.10 -57.89 47.40
C ASP A 107 -2.46 -56.52 46.84
N ARG A 108 -3.58 -55.93 47.29
CA ARG A 108 -4.03 -54.58 46.87
C ARG A 108 -2.98 -53.53 47.23
N ILE A 109 -2.41 -53.60 48.43
CA ILE A 109 -1.39 -52.66 48.90
C ILE A 109 -0.11 -52.78 48.07
N GLU A 110 0.37 -54.00 47.88
CA GLU A 110 1.61 -54.26 47.15
C GLU A 110 1.48 -53.90 45.66
N LEU A 111 0.32 -54.16 45.05
CA LEU A 111 0.00 -53.77 43.67
C LEU A 111 0.09 -52.26 43.49
N VAL A 112 -0.52 -51.48 44.39
CA VAL A 112 -0.50 -50.01 44.29
C VAL A 112 0.90 -49.46 44.51
N ASN A 113 1.60 -49.92 45.54
CA ASN A 113 2.97 -49.49 45.83
C ASN A 113 3.91 -49.77 44.65
N ASN A 114 3.89 -50.99 44.12
CA ASN A 114 4.75 -51.38 43.02
C ASN A 114 4.38 -50.67 41.73
N GLY A 115 3.08 -50.55 41.43
CA GLY A 115 2.58 -49.89 40.24
C GLY A 115 2.94 -48.41 40.21
N LEU A 116 2.67 -47.65 41.28
CA LEU A 116 3.01 -46.23 41.35
C LEU A 116 4.52 -46.01 41.28
N ARG A 117 5.32 -46.84 41.97
CA ARG A 117 6.79 -46.77 41.91
C ARG A 117 7.32 -46.95 40.49
N GLN A 118 6.71 -47.84 39.69
CA GLN A 118 7.07 -48.03 38.29
C GLN A 118 6.68 -46.87 37.37
N TRP A 119 5.79 -45.98 37.82
CA TRP A 119 5.49 -44.70 37.19
C TRP A 119 6.31 -43.55 37.78
N GLY A 120 7.19 -43.80 38.76
CA GLY A 120 7.95 -42.76 39.47
C GLY A 120 7.15 -42.00 40.52
N CYS A 121 5.95 -42.48 40.88
CA CYS A 121 5.07 -41.84 41.85
C CYS A 121 5.12 -42.55 43.22
N CYS A 122 4.75 -41.84 44.29
CA CYS A 122 4.71 -42.36 45.65
C CYS A 122 3.27 -42.42 46.20
N VAL A 123 3.00 -43.36 47.11
CA VAL A 123 1.73 -43.41 47.86
C VAL A 123 1.72 -42.31 48.91
N HIS A 124 0.61 -41.59 49.01
CA HIS A 124 0.43 -40.56 50.02
C HIS A 124 0.19 -41.18 51.42
N ASN A 125 0.90 -40.67 52.41
CA ASN A 125 0.79 -41.13 53.80
C ASN A 125 0.27 -40.01 54.70
N THR A 126 -0.87 -40.25 55.33
CA THR A 126 -1.32 -39.45 56.47
C THR A 126 -0.72 -40.08 57.72
N GLY A 127 -0.14 -39.34 58.67
CA GLY A 127 0.67 -39.89 59.78
C GLY A 127 0.11 -41.09 60.59
N ASN A 128 -1.16 -41.48 60.43
CA ASN A 128 -1.80 -42.66 61.02
C ASN A 128 -2.19 -43.80 60.05
N SER A 129 -2.10 -43.64 58.71
CA SER A 129 -2.38 -44.72 57.74
C SER A 129 -2.00 -44.33 56.31
N ALA A 130 -1.42 -45.27 55.55
CA ALA A 130 -1.21 -45.14 54.11
C ALA A 130 -2.54 -45.18 53.35
N ARG A 131 -2.77 -44.20 52.47
CA ARG A 131 -4.07 -43.97 51.79
C ARG A 131 -4.01 -44.41 50.33
N TYR A 132 -3.99 -45.71 50.09
CA TYR A 132 -3.77 -46.30 48.76
C TYR A 132 -4.83 -45.92 47.72
N LEU A 133 -6.11 -46.07 48.06
CA LEU A 133 -7.20 -45.79 47.12
C LEU A 133 -7.39 -44.28 46.89
N ASP A 134 -7.15 -43.47 47.93
CA ASP A 134 -7.19 -42.01 47.81
C ASP A 134 -6.01 -41.49 46.97
N SER A 135 -4.83 -42.12 47.09
CA SER A 135 -3.67 -41.83 46.23
C SER A 135 -3.99 -42.13 44.76
N LEU A 136 -4.64 -43.25 44.46
CA LEU A 136 -5.07 -43.57 43.10
C LEU A 136 -6.11 -42.57 42.57
N ALA A 137 -7.06 -42.14 43.42
CA ALA A 137 -8.03 -41.12 43.05
C ALA A 137 -7.35 -39.79 42.69
N SER A 138 -6.39 -39.32 43.49
CA SER A 138 -5.62 -38.10 43.19
C SER A 138 -4.77 -38.22 41.92
N GLN A 139 -4.24 -39.42 41.65
CA GLN A 139 -3.49 -39.70 40.42
C GLN A 139 -4.40 -39.78 39.18
N GLY A 140 -5.70 -40.01 39.37
CA GLY A 140 -6.70 -40.04 38.29
C GLY A 140 -7.17 -38.66 37.82
N GLY A 141 -6.89 -37.59 38.56
CA GLY A 141 -7.38 -36.23 38.24
C GLY A 141 -8.78 -35.97 38.80
N PHE A 142 -9.55 -35.08 38.17
CA PHE A 142 -10.87 -34.68 38.68
C PHE A 142 -11.96 -35.73 38.42
N PRO A 143 -12.74 -36.15 39.43
CA PRO A 143 -13.89 -37.02 39.24
C PRO A 143 -14.94 -36.40 38.31
N ARG A 144 -15.45 -37.15 37.33
CA ARG A 144 -16.48 -36.67 36.38
C ARG A 144 -17.75 -36.18 37.09
N SER A 145 -18.17 -36.84 38.17
CA SER A 145 -19.36 -36.47 38.94
C SER A 145 -19.26 -35.06 39.54
N ASP A 146 -18.06 -34.67 39.95
CA ASP A 146 -17.78 -33.38 40.59
C ASP A 146 -17.74 -32.25 39.56
N LEU A 147 -17.26 -32.53 38.35
CA LEU A 147 -17.28 -31.58 37.22
C LEU A 147 -18.70 -31.32 36.70
N LEU A 148 -19.55 -32.35 36.68
CA LEU A 148 -20.94 -32.30 36.21
C LEU A 148 -21.96 -31.87 37.28
N GLN A 149 -21.51 -31.47 38.48
CA GLN A 149 -22.36 -31.08 39.62
C GLN A 149 -23.40 -32.13 40.04
N GLN A 150 -23.07 -33.42 39.85
CA GLN A 150 -23.93 -34.53 40.31
C GLN A 150 -23.79 -34.77 41.82
N SER A 151 -22.86 -34.07 42.49
CA SER A 151 -22.58 -34.06 43.94
C SER A 151 -22.09 -32.68 44.43
N GLU A 152 -22.24 -32.38 45.73
CA GLU A 152 -21.55 -31.24 46.37
C GLU A 152 -20.02 -31.44 46.27
N SER A 153 -19.30 -30.50 45.64
CA SER A 153 -17.89 -30.66 45.30
C SER A 153 -17.00 -29.65 46.03
N HIS A 154 -16.29 -30.11 47.07
CA HIS A 154 -15.22 -29.36 47.74
C HIS A 154 -14.08 -28.96 46.79
N ILE A 155 -13.94 -29.66 45.66
CA ILE A 155 -12.92 -29.35 44.64
C ILE A 155 -13.25 -28.02 43.96
N MET A 156 -14.50 -27.77 43.60
CA MET A 156 -14.90 -26.51 42.97
C MET A 156 -14.80 -25.34 43.95
N GLU A 157 -15.09 -25.55 45.23
CA GLU A 157 -14.87 -24.55 46.29
C GLU A 157 -13.38 -24.20 46.43
N TYR A 158 -12.51 -25.21 46.39
CA TYR A 158 -11.05 -25.02 46.40
C TYR A 158 -10.60 -24.17 45.20
N PHE A 159 -11.04 -24.48 43.98
CA PHE A 159 -10.76 -23.68 42.79
C PHE A 159 -11.18 -22.21 42.95
N GLU A 160 -12.41 -21.99 43.42
CA GLU A 160 -12.94 -20.65 43.62
C GLU A 160 -12.16 -19.88 44.69
N SER A 161 -11.69 -20.56 45.73
CA SER A 161 -10.84 -20.00 46.78
C SER A 161 -9.45 -19.60 46.24
N VAL A 162 -8.80 -20.49 45.48
CA VAL A 162 -7.49 -20.21 44.85
C VAL A 162 -7.59 -19.03 43.90
N LEU A 163 -8.60 -19.00 43.02
CA LEU A 163 -8.84 -17.87 42.11
C LEU A 163 -9.09 -16.56 42.86
N SER A 164 -9.90 -16.59 43.93
CA SER A 164 -10.21 -15.38 44.72
C SER A 164 -9.01 -14.86 45.51
N LYS A 165 -8.17 -15.74 46.06
CA LYS A 165 -6.92 -15.35 46.72
C LYS A 165 -5.91 -14.84 45.72
N TYR A 166 -5.75 -15.51 44.58
CA TYR A 166 -4.88 -15.03 43.51
C TYR A 166 -5.31 -13.64 43.03
N GLU A 167 -6.61 -13.40 42.87
CA GLU A 167 -7.13 -12.08 42.53
C GLU A 167 -6.67 -10.97 43.50
N ARG A 168 -6.64 -11.29 44.80
CA ARG A 168 -6.26 -10.34 45.85
C ARG A 168 -4.74 -10.20 46.02
N TYR A 169 -3.98 -11.26 45.79
CA TYR A 169 -2.56 -11.36 46.18
C TYR A 169 -1.59 -11.64 45.03
N GLN A 170 -2.00 -11.55 43.76
CA GLN A 170 -1.17 -11.81 42.56
C GLN A 170 0.19 -11.07 42.52
N HIS A 171 0.37 -10.03 43.32
CA HIS A 171 1.62 -9.25 43.41
C HIS A 171 2.52 -9.61 44.59
N SER A 172 1.99 -10.34 45.56
CA SER A 172 2.68 -10.64 46.83
C SER A 172 2.96 -12.12 46.99
N ASP A 173 2.27 -12.98 46.25
CA ASP A 173 2.47 -14.41 46.31
C ASP A 173 2.22 -15.09 44.96
N SER A 174 2.85 -16.24 44.75
CA SER A 174 2.72 -17.03 43.52
C SER A 174 1.44 -17.86 43.51
N LEU A 175 0.90 -18.13 42.32
CA LEU A 175 -0.28 -19.00 42.17
C LEU A 175 -0.03 -20.40 42.76
N VAL A 176 1.20 -20.91 42.64
CA VAL A 176 1.61 -22.21 43.20
C VAL A 176 1.51 -22.22 44.72
N ASN A 177 2.04 -21.19 45.40
CA ASN A 177 1.95 -21.08 46.85
C ASN A 177 0.50 -20.92 47.32
N ILE A 178 -0.27 -20.06 46.66
CA ILE A 178 -1.69 -19.83 46.98
C ILE A 178 -2.50 -21.12 46.82
N ALA A 179 -2.21 -21.91 45.79
CA ALA A 179 -2.83 -23.21 45.57
C ALA A 179 -2.45 -24.18 46.69
N ALA A 180 -1.17 -24.26 47.06
CA ALA A 180 -0.68 -25.12 48.13
C ALA A 180 -1.30 -24.78 49.51
N GLU A 181 -1.34 -23.50 49.89
CA GLU A 181 -1.96 -23.06 51.14
C GLU A 181 -3.47 -23.34 51.19
N SER A 182 -4.13 -23.23 50.05
CA SER A 182 -5.56 -23.44 49.94
C SER A 182 -5.95 -24.92 49.95
N LEU A 183 -4.99 -25.86 49.90
CA LEU A 183 -5.26 -27.30 49.98
C LEU A 183 -6.08 -27.67 51.23
N SER A 184 -5.97 -26.89 52.30
CA SER A 184 -6.76 -27.03 53.53
C SER A 184 -8.29 -27.03 53.32
N HIS A 185 -8.78 -26.48 52.20
CA HIS A 185 -10.20 -26.53 51.82
C HIS A 185 -10.65 -27.90 51.29
N LEU A 186 -9.72 -28.76 50.90
CA LEU A 186 -10.02 -30.12 50.47
C LEU A 186 -10.05 -31.09 51.66
N PRO A 187 -10.81 -32.19 51.58
CA PRO A 187 -10.69 -33.30 52.51
C PRO A 187 -9.24 -33.75 52.65
N ILE A 188 -8.80 -34.13 53.87
CA ILE A 188 -7.41 -34.55 54.18
C ILE A 188 -6.84 -35.56 53.17
N THR A 189 -7.70 -36.42 52.61
CA THR A 189 -7.35 -37.44 51.61
C THR A 189 -6.89 -36.87 50.25
N LEU A 190 -7.28 -35.63 49.93
CA LEU A 190 -6.99 -34.92 48.67
C LEU A 190 -5.96 -33.78 48.83
N GLN A 191 -5.44 -33.53 50.04
CA GLN A 191 -4.48 -32.45 50.32
C GLN A 191 -3.06 -32.81 49.85
N GLN A 192 -2.87 -32.89 48.53
CA GLN A 192 -1.61 -33.29 47.90
C GLN A 192 -1.08 -32.17 46.99
N ILE A 193 0.24 -31.97 46.98
CA ILE A 193 0.91 -30.98 46.10
C ILE A 193 0.54 -31.22 44.62
N THR A 194 0.46 -32.47 44.20
CA THR A 194 0.09 -32.86 42.83
C THR A 194 -1.27 -32.33 42.40
N PHE A 195 -2.18 -32.12 43.36
CA PHE A 195 -3.49 -31.54 43.12
C PHE A 195 -3.43 -30.01 43.04
N ALA A 196 -2.57 -29.37 43.86
CA ALA A 196 -2.29 -27.94 43.73
C ALA A 196 -1.66 -27.62 42.36
N ASP A 197 -0.70 -28.43 41.91
CA ASP A 197 -0.07 -28.29 40.59
C ASP A 197 -1.10 -28.36 39.45
N LEU A 198 -2.04 -29.31 39.52
CA LEU A 198 -3.12 -29.47 38.56
C LEU A 198 -4.02 -28.21 38.49
N VAL A 199 -4.33 -27.62 39.65
CA VAL A 199 -5.14 -26.40 39.75
C VAL A 199 -4.38 -25.19 39.20
N THR A 200 -3.10 -25.05 39.52
CA THR A 200 -2.26 -23.99 38.97
C THR A 200 -2.20 -24.06 37.45
N GLN A 201 -1.91 -25.23 36.89
CA GLN A 201 -1.87 -25.43 35.44
C GLN A 201 -3.21 -25.11 34.76
N LEU A 202 -4.34 -25.49 35.39
CA LEU A 202 -5.65 -25.18 34.84
C LEU A 202 -5.95 -23.67 34.87
N ILE A 203 -5.67 -23.00 35.99
CA ILE A 203 -5.91 -21.55 36.12
C ILE A 203 -5.03 -20.77 35.15
N ASP A 204 -3.75 -21.12 35.01
CA ASP A 204 -2.86 -20.48 34.03
C ASP A 204 -3.37 -20.64 32.60
N CYS A 205 -3.78 -21.86 32.22
CA CYS A 205 -4.37 -22.15 30.91
C CYS A 205 -5.63 -21.29 30.64
N LEU A 206 -6.53 -21.17 31.63
CA LEU A 206 -7.74 -20.35 31.52
C LEU A 206 -7.43 -18.86 31.37
N LEU A 207 -6.45 -18.34 32.12
CA LEU A 207 -6.04 -16.94 32.05
C LEU A 207 -5.35 -16.61 30.72
N ASP A 208 -4.57 -17.55 30.18
CA ASP A 208 -3.95 -17.42 28.87
C ASP A 208 -5.00 -17.40 27.75
N TRP A 209 -5.96 -18.34 27.75
CA TRP A 209 -7.06 -18.33 26.76
C TRP A 209 -7.93 -17.10 26.85
N LYS A 210 -8.30 -16.68 28.07
CA LYS A 210 -9.04 -15.43 28.28
C LYS A 210 -8.32 -14.26 27.60
N SER A 211 -7.02 -14.16 27.82
CA SER A 211 -6.19 -13.06 27.30
C SER A 211 -6.00 -13.17 25.79
N HIS A 212 -5.86 -14.37 25.25
CA HIS A 212 -5.61 -14.60 23.83
C HIS A 212 -6.86 -14.35 22.96
N TYR A 213 -8.01 -14.91 23.34
CA TYR A 213 -9.27 -14.89 22.56
C TYR A 213 -10.25 -13.80 23.02
N ASN A 214 -9.84 -12.93 23.95
CA ASN A 214 -10.64 -11.83 24.48
C ASN A 214 -12.02 -12.27 25.03
N LEU A 215 -12.00 -13.39 25.75
CA LEU A 215 -13.21 -14.11 26.14
C LEU A 215 -14.11 -13.32 27.11
N GLY A 216 -13.60 -12.26 27.73
CA GLY A 216 -14.36 -11.38 28.62
C GLY A 216 -15.37 -10.46 27.95
N LEU A 217 -15.33 -10.31 26.62
CA LEU A 217 -16.31 -9.52 25.87
C LEU A 217 -17.55 -10.33 25.46
N TYR A 218 -17.49 -11.66 25.55
CA TYR A 218 -18.51 -12.56 25.03
C TYR A 218 -19.31 -13.19 26.16
N SER A 219 -20.62 -13.34 25.94
CA SER A 219 -21.53 -13.99 26.89
C SER A 219 -21.35 -15.50 26.98
N ASP A 220 -20.81 -16.13 25.93
CA ASP A 220 -20.48 -17.56 25.88
C ASP A 220 -19.02 -17.75 25.42
N PRO A 221 -18.06 -17.72 26.37
CA PRO A 221 -16.64 -17.92 26.10
C PRO A 221 -16.30 -19.26 25.43
N VAL A 222 -17.04 -20.33 25.74
CA VAL A 222 -16.78 -21.66 25.19
C VAL A 222 -17.13 -21.69 23.71
N LYS A 223 -18.23 -21.05 23.31
CA LYS A 223 -18.60 -20.95 21.88
C LYS A 223 -17.55 -20.21 21.04
N VAL A 224 -16.89 -19.21 21.63
CA VAL A 224 -15.79 -18.50 20.95
C VAL A 224 -14.58 -19.42 20.80
N LEU A 225 -14.21 -20.13 21.87
CA LEU A 225 -13.13 -21.12 21.80
C LEU A 225 -13.43 -22.25 20.80
N ASP A 226 -14.67 -22.73 20.73
CA ASP A 226 -15.07 -23.77 19.77
C ASP A 226 -14.93 -23.32 18.31
N ASN A 227 -15.11 -22.02 18.03
CA ASN A 227 -14.96 -21.45 16.69
C ASN A 227 -13.51 -21.09 16.35
N GLU A 228 -12.83 -20.38 17.25
CA GLU A 228 -11.50 -19.79 17.02
C GLU A 228 -10.37 -20.79 17.31
N HIS A 229 -10.58 -21.77 18.18
CA HIS A 229 -9.59 -22.79 18.55
C HIS A 229 -10.21 -24.17 18.80
N PRO A 230 -10.75 -24.86 17.77
CA PRO A 230 -11.57 -26.07 17.93
C PRO A 230 -10.94 -27.20 18.77
N THR A 231 -9.61 -27.26 18.84
CA THR A 231 -8.83 -28.28 19.57
C THR A 231 -8.42 -27.85 20.98
N TRP A 232 -8.97 -26.76 21.55
CA TRP A 232 -8.56 -26.24 22.87
C TRP A 232 -8.70 -27.28 23.99
N ARG A 233 -9.61 -28.25 23.85
CA ARG A 233 -9.81 -29.33 24.82
C ARG A 233 -8.57 -30.21 24.99
N ASP A 234 -7.77 -30.36 23.94
CA ASP A 234 -6.55 -31.16 23.96
C ASP A 234 -5.43 -30.49 24.79
N GLU A 235 -5.49 -29.18 24.97
CA GLU A 235 -4.52 -28.39 25.73
C GLU A 235 -4.77 -28.39 27.25
N LEU A 236 -5.96 -28.80 27.69
CA LEU A 236 -6.25 -28.93 29.12
C LEU A 236 -5.24 -29.87 29.80
N PRO A 237 -4.86 -29.61 31.08
CA PRO A 237 -3.84 -30.42 31.76
C PRO A 237 -4.28 -31.88 31.96
N PHE A 238 -5.57 -32.18 31.84
CA PHE A 238 -6.18 -33.50 31.97
C PHE A 238 -7.21 -33.74 30.87
N LEU A 239 -7.53 -35.01 30.59
CA LEU A 239 -8.51 -35.36 29.57
C LEU A 239 -9.94 -35.09 30.07
N VAL A 240 -10.72 -34.36 29.27
CA VAL A 240 -12.11 -34.01 29.56
C VAL A 240 -12.96 -34.27 28.32
N LEU A 241 -14.18 -34.79 28.52
CA LEU A 241 -15.16 -34.93 27.45
C LEU A 241 -15.97 -33.64 27.27
N ASP A 242 -16.72 -33.54 26.18
CA ASP A 242 -17.35 -32.28 25.75
C ASP A 242 -18.28 -31.64 26.80
N GLU A 243 -19.13 -32.41 27.47
CA GLU A 243 -20.08 -31.88 28.45
C GLU A 243 -19.39 -31.45 29.76
N GLU A 244 -18.43 -32.25 30.24
CA GLU A 244 -17.61 -31.96 31.41
C GLU A 244 -16.73 -30.72 31.20
N ALA A 245 -16.10 -30.62 30.02
CA ALA A 245 -15.20 -29.52 29.67
C ALA A 245 -15.98 -28.22 29.55
N ARG A 246 -17.14 -28.28 28.87
CA ARG A 246 -18.04 -27.13 28.70
C ARG A 246 -18.53 -26.62 30.05
N THR A 247 -18.95 -27.51 30.96
CA THR A 247 -19.45 -27.13 32.30
C THR A 247 -18.34 -26.50 33.15
N LEU A 248 -17.16 -27.14 33.21
CA LEU A 248 -16.02 -26.66 33.98
C LEU A 248 -15.56 -25.29 33.47
N ILE A 249 -15.39 -25.15 32.16
CA ILE A 249 -14.84 -23.92 31.57
C ILE A 249 -15.87 -22.82 31.59
N ASN A 250 -17.15 -23.08 31.31
CA ASN A 250 -18.16 -22.03 31.47
C ASN A 250 -18.18 -21.46 32.90
N LYS A 251 -17.96 -22.29 33.93
CA LYS A 251 -17.94 -21.81 35.31
C LYS A 251 -16.64 -21.09 35.67
N LEU A 252 -15.48 -21.69 35.39
CA LEU A 252 -14.18 -21.10 35.75
C LEU A 252 -13.83 -19.89 34.87
N LEU A 253 -14.13 -19.96 33.57
CA LEU A 253 -13.82 -18.91 32.60
C LEU A 253 -14.75 -17.71 32.74
N ASN A 254 -16.03 -17.86 33.11
CA ASN A 254 -16.90 -16.70 33.40
C ASN A 254 -16.46 -15.92 34.65
N ARG A 255 -15.71 -16.55 35.55
CA ARG A 255 -15.13 -15.89 36.71
C ARG A 255 -13.76 -15.32 36.39
N ALA A 256 -12.89 -16.10 35.75
CA ALA A 256 -11.61 -15.65 35.24
C ALA A 256 -11.78 -14.49 34.25
N SER A 257 -12.84 -14.46 33.45
CA SER A 257 -13.12 -13.40 32.48
C SER A 257 -13.36 -12.03 33.10
N LYS A 258 -13.79 -11.96 34.37
CA LYS A 258 -13.98 -10.71 35.13
C LYS A 258 -12.70 -10.23 35.83
N PHE A 259 -11.69 -11.07 35.95
CA PHE A 259 -10.45 -10.79 36.66
C PHE A 259 -9.47 -9.89 35.87
N ARG A 260 -9.03 -8.76 36.42
CA ARG A 260 -8.00 -7.92 35.79
C ARG A 260 -6.60 -8.36 36.22
N ARG A 261 -5.85 -8.97 35.30
CA ARG A 261 -4.44 -9.30 35.49
C ARG A 261 -3.62 -8.01 35.47
N ARG A 262 -2.77 -7.81 36.48
CA ARG A 262 -1.80 -6.72 36.51
C ARG A 262 -0.42 -7.33 36.24
N GLU A 263 0.28 -6.81 35.25
CA GLU A 263 1.58 -7.36 34.82
C GLU A 263 2.67 -6.29 34.91
N LEU A 264 3.87 -6.67 35.36
CA LEU A 264 5.01 -5.74 35.39
C LEU A 264 5.51 -5.38 33.99
N ASN A 265 5.50 -6.35 33.07
CA ASN A 265 5.93 -6.19 31.68
C ASN A 265 4.82 -6.69 30.75
N PRO A 266 3.74 -5.90 30.55
CA PRO A 266 2.61 -6.26 29.70
C PRO A 266 2.94 -6.39 28.21
N ILE A 267 4.08 -5.84 27.78
CA ILE A 267 4.61 -5.94 26.40
C ILE A 267 5.99 -6.60 26.46
N ARG A 268 6.18 -7.79 25.89
CA ARG A 268 7.45 -8.53 26.02
C ARG A 268 7.66 -9.52 24.89
N VAL A 269 8.90 -9.94 24.69
CA VAL A 269 9.24 -11.03 23.77
C VAL A 269 9.31 -12.35 24.52
N LYS A 270 8.76 -13.41 23.91
CA LYS A 270 8.90 -14.80 24.37
C LYS A 270 9.57 -15.61 23.27
N ARG A 271 10.79 -16.10 23.54
CA ARG A 271 11.51 -17.01 22.63
C ARG A 271 11.28 -18.46 23.04
N LYS A 272 10.99 -19.32 22.09
CA LYS A 272 10.71 -20.75 22.28
C LYS A 272 11.45 -21.60 21.26
N LEU A 273 11.81 -22.82 21.65
CA LEU A 273 12.23 -23.86 20.73
C LEU A 273 11.05 -24.76 20.38
N ILE A 274 10.82 -24.97 19.09
CA ILE A 274 9.78 -25.86 18.57
C ILE A 274 10.47 -27.04 17.86
N PRO A 275 10.22 -28.29 18.26
CA PRO A 275 10.76 -29.45 17.57
C PRO A 275 10.12 -29.62 16.18
N VAL A 276 10.94 -29.87 15.17
CA VAL A 276 10.55 -30.08 13.77
C VAL A 276 11.32 -31.30 13.24
N GLY A 277 10.71 -32.48 13.32
CA GLY A 277 11.38 -33.74 13.00
C GLY A 277 12.41 -34.09 14.07
N GLU A 278 13.67 -34.27 13.66
CA GLU A 278 14.84 -34.48 14.54
C GLU A 278 15.58 -33.15 14.85
N ASP A 279 15.13 -32.02 14.31
CA ASP A 279 15.75 -30.70 14.51
C ASP A 279 14.82 -29.73 15.26
N TYR A 280 15.30 -28.52 15.55
CA TYR A 280 14.56 -27.50 16.29
C TYR A 280 14.50 -26.16 15.55
N ARG A 281 13.38 -25.46 15.70
CA ARG A 281 13.17 -24.09 15.21
C ARG A 281 13.12 -23.12 16.37
N LEU A 282 13.86 -22.00 16.29
CA LEU A 282 13.70 -20.89 17.22
C LEU A 282 12.54 -20.00 16.75
N VAL A 283 11.62 -19.68 17.65
CA VAL A 283 10.49 -18.78 17.38
C VAL A 283 10.45 -17.69 18.44
N ALA A 284 10.31 -16.43 18.02
CA ALA A 284 10.06 -15.30 18.90
C ALA A 284 8.64 -14.77 18.68
N ASP A 285 7.87 -14.74 19.77
CA ASP A 285 6.53 -14.19 19.82
C ASP A 285 6.56 -12.85 20.58
N VAL A 286 5.96 -11.80 20.02
CA VAL A 286 5.68 -10.59 20.78
C VAL A 286 4.39 -10.79 21.57
N TYR A 287 4.53 -10.96 22.89
CA TYR A 287 3.42 -11.04 23.80
C TYR A 287 2.97 -9.62 24.19
N ILE A 288 1.68 -9.34 23.96
CA ILE A 288 1.04 -8.10 24.37
C ILE A 288 -0.27 -8.43 25.06
N SER A 289 -0.43 -7.98 26.30
CA SER A 289 -1.70 -8.12 27.03
C SER A 289 -2.81 -7.31 26.34
N LYS A 290 -3.96 -7.94 26.09
CA LYS A 290 -5.10 -7.33 25.37
C LYS A 290 -5.79 -6.22 26.17
N GLU A 291 -5.74 -6.31 27.51
CA GLU A 291 -6.14 -5.25 28.42
C GLU A 291 -4.97 -4.91 29.33
N ILE A 292 -4.58 -3.64 29.38
CA ILE A 292 -3.45 -3.19 30.20
C ILE A 292 -3.90 -2.02 31.08
N HIS A 293 -3.58 -2.09 32.37
CA HIS A 293 -3.81 -0.98 33.27
C HIS A 293 -2.87 0.19 32.92
N PRO A 294 -3.32 1.46 32.92
CA PRO A 294 -2.49 2.59 32.49
C PRO A 294 -1.16 2.70 33.25
N GLU A 295 -1.18 2.45 34.57
CA GLU A 295 0.04 2.46 35.39
C GLU A 295 1.04 1.36 35.03
N ASP A 296 0.58 0.18 34.58
CA ASP A 296 1.49 -0.92 34.26
C ASP A 296 2.24 -0.62 32.96
N LEU A 297 1.52 -0.05 31.97
CA LEU A 297 2.14 0.38 30.72
C LEU A 297 3.05 1.59 30.93
N ASN A 298 2.61 2.58 31.71
CA ASN A 298 3.43 3.76 32.02
C ASN A 298 4.70 3.37 32.77
N ARG A 299 4.63 2.45 33.74
CA ARG A 299 5.81 1.97 34.46
C ARG A 299 6.80 1.30 33.53
N GLN A 300 6.33 0.47 32.60
CA GLN A 300 7.21 -0.18 31.63
C GLN A 300 7.85 0.82 30.65
N LEU A 301 7.13 1.89 30.30
CA LEU A 301 7.57 2.92 29.35
C LEU A 301 8.09 4.21 30.02
N ALA A 302 8.58 4.09 31.27
CA ALA A 302 9.21 5.18 32.03
C ALA A 302 8.37 6.49 32.14
N ASP A 303 7.09 6.37 32.46
CA ASP A 303 6.15 7.48 32.75
C ASP A 303 5.94 8.49 31.59
N MET A 304 6.05 8.03 30.34
CA MET A 304 5.71 8.83 29.16
C MET A 304 4.21 9.18 29.11
N GLN A 305 3.87 10.41 28.69
CA GLN A 305 2.49 10.78 28.36
C GLN A 305 2.05 10.15 27.04
N LEU A 306 1.29 9.06 27.11
CA LEU A 306 0.76 8.36 25.93
C LEU A 306 -0.57 8.98 25.46
N PRO A 307 -0.78 9.16 24.13
CA PRO A 307 -2.04 9.65 23.57
C PRO A 307 -3.14 8.60 23.64
N SER A 308 -4.41 9.02 23.61
CA SER A 308 -5.57 8.13 23.78
C SER A 308 -5.68 6.99 22.74
N MET A 309 -4.96 7.09 21.62
CA MET A 309 -4.75 6.03 20.66
C MET A 309 -3.33 6.08 20.12
N PHE A 310 -2.65 4.94 20.00
CA PHE A 310 -1.36 4.84 19.32
C PHE A 310 -1.15 3.47 18.70
N LEU A 311 -0.17 3.38 17.81
CA LEU A 311 0.26 2.16 17.13
C LEU A 311 1.62 1.73 17.65
N LEU A 312 1.81 0.41 17.73
CA LEU A 312 3.06 -0.20 18.12
C LEU A 312 3.51 -1.12 16.98
N SER A 313 4.73 -0.89 16.49
CA SER A 313 5.36 -1.64 15.40
C SER A 313 6.62 -2.33 15.91
N THR A 314 6.88 -3.55 15.45
CA THR A 314 8.15 -4.24 15.71
C THR A 314 9.11 -3.97 14.56
N LYS A 315 10.35 -3.65 14.89
CA LYS A 315 11.50 -3.66 13.98
C LYS A 315 12.38 -4.88 14.29
N THR A 316 12.78 -5.58 13.25
CA THR A 316 13.68 -6.75 13.33
C THR A 316 15.08 -6.40 12.82
N CYS A 317 16.07 -7.19 13.19
CA CYS A 317 17.49 -6.97 12.85
C CYS A 317 17.80 -6.99 11.34
N ASP A 318 16.91 -7.51 10.50
CA ASP A 318 17.00 -7.49 9.04
C ASP A 318 16.44 -6.21 8.40
N GLY A 319 16.10 -5.21 9.22
CA GLY A 319 15.55 -3.92 8.78
C GLY A 319 14.05 -3.95 8.48
N ASN A 320 13.38 -5.10 8.63
CA ASN A 320 11.94 -5.18 8.45
C ASN A 320 11.19 -4.49 9.60
N ARG A 321 10.11 -3.80 9.26
CA ARG A 321 9.18 -3.19 10.22
C ARG A 321 7.76 -3.66 9.91
N PHE A 322 7.07 -4.16 10.91
CA PHE A 322 5.67 -4.56 10.79
C PHE A 322 4.86 -4.07 12.00
N ARG A 323 3.58 -3.82 11.75
CA ARG A 323 2.65 -3.35 12.78
C ARG A 323 2.27 -4.52 13.69
N THR A 324 2.46 -4.34 14.99
CA THR A 324 2.30 -5.41 15.98
C THR A 324 1.05 -5.23 16.83
N ALA A 325 0.68 -3.99 17.15
CA ALA A 325 -0.56 -3.71 17.86
C ALA A 325 -1.08 -2.28 17.66
N SER A 326 -2.36 -2.07 17.96
CA SER A 326 -2.95 -0.75 18.21
C SER A 326 -3.56 -0.68 19.60
N PHE A 327 -3.29 0.42 20.29
CA PHE A 327 -3.72 0.69 21.66
C PHE A 327 -4.80 1.77 21.63
N THR A 328 -5.85 1.61 22.43
CA THR A 328 -6.91 2.60 22.60
C THR A 328 -7.30 2.71 24.07
N LEU A 329 -7.23 3.91 24.63
CA LEU A 329 -7.57 4.17 26.02
C LEU A 329 -9.09 4.27 26.19
N ARG A 330 -9.66 3.42 27.04
CA ARG A 330 -11.08 3.48 27.41
C ARG A 330 -11.27 4.37 28.65
N ASN A 331 -12.09 5.40 28.53
CA ASN A 331 -12.41 6.31 29.65
C ASN A 331 -13.52 5.73 30.55
N GLY A 332 -13.36 5.83 31.88
CA GLY A 332 -14.35 5.42 32.90
C GLY A 332 -13.74 4.88 34.20
N ALA A 333 -14.58 4.55 35.20
CA ALA A 333 -14.13 4.00 36.51
C ALA A 333 -13.37 2.66 36.41
N ASN A 334 -13.52 1.98 35.28
CA ASN A 334 -12.85 0.75 34.89
C ASN A 334 -11.97 0.98 33.64
N GLY A 335 -11.41 2.18 33.45
CA GLY A 335 -10.61 2.54 32.28
C GLY A 335 -9.29 1.75 32.18
N GLY A 336 -8.79 1.59 30.96
CA GLY A 336 -7.57 0.85 30.65
C GLY A 336 -7.30 0.81 29.15
N TRP A 337 -6.08 0.44 28.76
CA TRP A 337 -5.71 0.26 27.37
C TRP A 337 -6.35 -1.00 26.82
N GLN A 338 -7.09 -0.85 25.72
CA GLN A 338 -7.57 -1.95 24.89
C GLN A 338 -6.60 -2.13 23.73
N VAL A 339 -6.11 -3.35 23.54
CA VAL A 339 -5.07 -3.65 22.56
C VAL A 339 -5.59 -4.60 21.49
N SER A 340 -5.50 -4.17 20.24
CA SER A 340 -5.69 -5.05 19.08
C SER A 340 -4.32 -5.41 18.52
N SER A 341 -3.82 -6.61 18.87
CA SER A 341 -2.55 -7.14 18.37
C SER A 341 -2.72 -7.98 17.10
N TYR A 342 -1.71 -7.93 16.25
CA TYR A 342 -1.55 -8.73 15.04
C TYR A 342 -0.56 -9.86 15.34
N GLN A 343 -0.91 -11.12 15.05
CA GLN A 343 0.01 -12.23 15.23
C GLN A 343 1.09 -12.19 14.13
N THR A 344 2.35 -12.15 14.55
CA THR A 344 3.51 -12.32 13.67
C THR A 344 4.51 -13.20 14.40
N SER A 345 4.73 -14.42 13.89
CA SER A 345 5.79 -15.31 14.39
C SER A 345 7.10 -14.98 13.70
N ILE A 346 8.11 -14.60 14.47
CA ILE A 346 9.45 -14.33 13.96
C ILE A 346 10.26 -15.61 14.14
N ASN A 347 10.99 -16.05 13.10
CA ASN A 347 11.64 -17.37 13.09
C ASN A 347 13.16 -17.30 12.93
N ASN A 348 13.86 -18.27 13.50
CA ASN A 348 15.29 -18.57 13.32
C ASN A 348 16.24 -17.38 13.56
N SER A 349 17.12 -17.05 12.61
CA SER A 349 18.14 -16.01 12.76
C SER A 349 17.53 -14.65 13.10
N VAL A 350 16.39 -14.30 12.50
CA VAL A 350 15.65 -13.07 12.82
C VAL A 350 15.06 -13.14 14.24
N ALA A 351 14.61 -14.32 14.67
CA ALA A 351 14.14 -14.53 16.04
C ALA A 351 15.27 -14.44 17.07
N ALA A 352 16.50 -14.75 16.69
CA ALA A 352 17.67 -14.62 17.56
C ALA A 352 18.19 -13.18 17.66
N GLY A 353 17.89 -12.30 16.69
CA GLY A 353 18.32 -10.90 16.70
C GLY A 353 17.50 -10.00 17.62
N ASP A 354 17.89 -8.71 17.67
CA ASP A 354 17.19 -7.70 18.48
C ASP A 354 15.77 -7.46 17.95
N LEU A 355 14.83 -7.36 18.90
CA LEU A 355 13.45 -7.02 18.64
C LEU A 355 13.13 -5.69 19.33
N ILE A 356 12.94 -4.67 18.51
CA ILE A 356 12.71 -3.29 18.93
C ILE A 356 11.24 -2.96 18.68
N PHE A 357 10.63 -2.20 19.59
CA PHE A 357 9.30 -1.64 19.38
C PHE A 357 9.37 -0.14 19.09
N SER A 358 8.46 0.31 18.25
CA SER A 358 8.33 1.70 17.84
C SER A 358 6.88 2.12 18.05
N ILE A 359 6.66 3.18 18.82
CA ILE A 359 5.34 3.74 19.14
C ILE A 359 5.10 4.98 18.27
N ASP A 360 3.99 4.99 17.54
CA ASP A 360 3.59 6.10 16.68
C ASP A 360 2.13 6.52 16.94
N SER A 361 1.85 7.82 16.93
CA SER A 361 0.48 8.37 17.02
C SER A 361 0.31 9.52 16.05
N ASP A 362 -0.79 9.55 15.30
CA ASP A 362 -1.13 10.64 14.36
C ASP A 362 0.00 11.04 13.41
N GLY A 363 0.79 10.06 12.95
CA GLY A 363 1.93 10.27 12.05
C GLY A 363 3.20 10.82 12.73
N ARG A 364 3.21 10.92 14.07
CA ARG A 364 4.36 11.30 14.89
C ARG A 364 4.93 10.07 15.60
N HIS A 365 6.24 9.88 15.49
CA HIS A 365 6.98 8.91 16.29
C HIS A 365 7.12 9.41 17.75
N LEU A 366 6.80 8.57 18.73
CA LEU A 366 6.80 8.92 20.15
C LEU A 366 7.99 8.32 20.90
N LEU A 367 8.25 7.03 20.69
CA LEU A 367 9.25 6.25 21.43
C LEU A 367 9.73 5.07 20.60
N GLU A 368 11.01 4.75 20.71
CA GLU A 368 11.61 3.52 20.22
C GLU A 368 12.48 2.93 21.33
N ASP A 369 12.30 1.63 21.61
CA ASP A 369 13.09 0.92 22.61
C ASP A 369 13.06 -0.60 22.36
N THR A 370 13.98 -1.34 22.98
CA THR A 370 14.02 -2.80 22.90
C THR A 370 12.88 -3.39 23.73
N TYR A 371 12.18 -4.40 23.21
CA TYR A 371 11.18 -5.10 24.02
C TYR A 371 11.82 -5.68 25.28
N TYR A 372 11.06 -5.80 26.37
CA TYR A 372 11.52 -6.61 27.50
C TYR A 372 11.77 -8.06 27.03
N LYS A 373 13.00 -8.57 27.25
CA LYS A 373 13.52 -9.83 26.68
C LYS A 373 13.64 -9.87 25.15
N GLY A 374 13.71 -8.69 24.52
CA GLY A 374 13.87 -8.52 23.09
C GLY A 374 15.33 -8.50 22.63
N GLU A 375 16.30 -8.47 23.56
CA GLU A 375 17.72 -8.41 23.23
C GLU A 375 18.16 -9.64 22.44
N SER A 376 19.18 -9.49 21.60
CA SER A 376 19.72 -10.55 20.77
C SER A 376 20.35 -11.70 21.59
N LEU A 377 20.20 -12.92 21.07
CA LEU A 377 20.85 -14.12 21.55
C LEU A 377 22.20 -14.28 20.83
N ASN A 378 23.29 -14.26 21.57
CA ASN A 378 24.65 -14.34 21.03
C ASN A 378 24.99 -15.79 20.67
N ASP A 379 25.31 -16.08 19.42
CA ASP A 379 25.62 -17.43 18.93
C ASP A 379 26.88 -18.07 19.54
N LYS A 380 27.68 -17.28 20.27
CA LYS A 380 28.87 -17.73 21.01
C LYS A 380 28.60 -18.06 22.48
N THR A 381 27.42 -17.72 23.01
CA THR A 381 27.03 -18.09 24.37
C THR A 381 26.03 -19.25 24.34
N PRO A 382 26.00 -20.11 25.37
CA PRO A 382 24.98 -21.15 25.46
C PRO A 382 23.61 -20.53 25.75
N TRP A 383 22.63 -20.75 24.88
CA TRP A 383 21.24 -20.33 25.11
C TRP A 383 20.53 -21.39 25.93
N ILE A 384 19.83 -20.99 26.98
CA ILE A 384 19.23 -21.92 27.92
C ILE A 384 17.71 -21.87 27.81
N PHE A 385 17.11 -23.04 27.63
CA PHE A 385 15.68 -23.26 27.54
C PHE A 385 15.22 -24.21 28.62
N GLU A 386 14.09 -23.87 29.23
CA GLU A 386 13.44 -24.65 30.28
C GLU A 386 12.18 -25.32 29.72
N PRO A 387 12.00 -26.64 29.95
CA PRO A 387 10.77 -27.33 29.57
C PRO A 387 9.62 -26.92 30.49
N THR A 388 8.55 -26.36 29.93
CA THR A 388 7.29 -26.08 30.63
C THR A 388 6.14 -26.73 29.86
N GLY A 389 5.68 -27.91 30.33
CA GLY A 389 4.69 -28.70 29.60
C GLY A 389 5.24 -29.20 28.26
N THR A 390 4.65 -28.77 27.14
CA THR A 390 5.07 -29.10 25.77
C THR A 390 5.97 -28.03 25.13
N VAL A 391 6.24 -26.93 25.83
CA VAL A 391 6.95 -25.76 25.27
C VAL A 391 8.31 -25.60 25.92
N LEU A 392 9.35 -25.39 25.11
CA LEU A 392 10.71 -25.09 25.56
C LEU A 392 10.91 -23.57 25.57
N ASN A 393 10.83 -22.93 26.75
CA ASN A 393 10.90 -21.47 26.88
C ASN A 393 12.32 -21.00 27.16
N CYS A 394 12.77 -19.94 26.45
CA CYS A 394 14.06 -19.33 26.73
C CYS A 394 14.06 -18.66 28.11
N ILE A 395 15.01 -19.03 28.97
CA ILE A 395 15.18 -18.46 30.31
C ILE A 395 16.41 -17.56 30.43
N GLY A 396 17.33 -17.62 29.47
CA GLY A 396 18.52 -16.76 29.42
C GLY A 396 19.61 -17.30 28.50
N GLN A 397 20.78 -16.68 28.55
CA GLN A 397 22.01 -17.11 27.86
C GLN A 397 23.21 -16.99 28.82
N GLY A 398 24.24 -17.83 28.65
CA GLY A 398 25.45 -17.84 29.48
C GLY A 398 25.42 -18.81 30.68
N SER A 399 26.02 -18.43 31.80
CA SER A 399 26.04 -19.24 33.03
C SER A 399 24.73 -19.09 33.83
N ILE A 400 24.16 -20.19 34.33
CA ILE A 400 22.89 -20.16 35.09
C ILE A 400 22.79 -21.24 36.17
N LYS A 401 22.03 -20.95 37.23
CA LYS A 401 21.59 -21.92 38.25
C LYS A 401 20.06 -22.00 38.25
N THR A 402 19.50 -23.21 38.19
CA THR A 402 18.05 -23.44 38.20
C THR A 402 17.65 -24.57 39.16
N ARG A 403 16.41 -24.49 39.66
CA ARG A 403 15.73 -25.59 40.38
C ARG A 403 15.30 -26.75 39.48
N SER A 404 15.16 -26.51 38.18
CA SER A 404 14.74 -27.54 37.22
C SER A 404 15.76 -28.68 37.18
N ASP A 405 15.26 -29.90 36.99
CA ASP A 405 16.05 -31.12 36.93
C ASP A 405 16.78 -31.27 35.59
N ARG A 406 16.19 -30.73 34.53
CA ARG A 406 16.69 -30.78 33.16
C ARG A 406 16.53 -29.45 32.44
N LEU A 407 17.45 -29.17 31.53
CA LEU A 407 17.45 -28.00 30.65
C LEU A 407 17.79 -28.41 29.22
N ILE A 408 17.36 -27.59 28.26
CA ILE A 408 17.79 -27.67 26.87
C ILE A 408 18.76 -26.52 26.60
N ILE A 409 19.94 -26.82 26.09
CA ILE A 409 20.97 -25.85 25.73
C ILE A 409 21.11 -25.81 24.21
N VAL A 410 21.16 -24.61 23.63
CA VAL A 410 21.59 -24.38 22.25
C VAL A 410 22.97 -23.77 22.27
N SER A 411 23.94 -24.41 21.64
CA SER A 411 25.34 -23.98 21.69
C SER A 411 26.10 -24.40 20.43
N SER A 412 27.11 -23.62 20.08
CA SER A 412 28.10 -23.96 19.05
C SER A 412 29.15 -24.95 19.56
N VAL A 413 29.31 -25.08 20.88
CA VAL A 413 30.24 -26.00 21.56
C VAL A 413 29.46 -27.01 22.38
N GLU A 414 29.86 -28.28 22.31
CA GLU A 414 29.25 -29.37 23.07
C GLU A 414 29.48 -29.19 24.58
N PRO A 415 28.43 -29.26 25.43
CA PRO A 415 28.58 -29.20 26.88
C PRO A 415 29.36 -30.40 27.44
N THR A 416 30.13 -30.18 28.50
CA THR A 416 30.93 -31.20 29.20
C THR A 416 30.41 -31.43 30.61
N GLU A 417 30.40 -32.70 31.04
CA GLU A 417 29.91 -33.11 32.36
C GLU A 417 30.92 -32.75 33.46
N VAL A 418 30.49 -31.99 34.47
CA VAL A 418 31.37 -31.54 35.57
C VAL A 418 31.22 -32.39 36.83
N ASN A 419 30.04 -33.00 37.06
CA ASN A 419 29.79 -33.83 38.23
C ASN A 419 29.18 -35.20 37.86
N PRO A 420 29.22 -36.22 38.75
CA PRO A 420 28.73 -37.57 38.45
C PRO A 420 27.22 -37.67 38.19
N ASN A 421 26.46 -36.64 38.55
CA ASN A 421 25.02 -36.54 38.30
C ASN A 421 24.71 -35.75 37.03
N ALA A 422 25.75 -35.27 36.33
CA ALA A 422 25.60 -34.58 35.06
C ALA A 422 25.36 -35.58 33.93
N CYS A 423 24.54 -35.18 32.98
CA CYS A 423 24.31 -35.93 31.76
C CYS A 423 24.17 -34.93 30.63
N VAL A 424 24.83 -35.18 29.50
CA VAL A 424 24.68 -34.41 28.26
C VAL A 424 24.21 -35.35 27.15
N LYS A 425 23.12 -34.97 26.46
CA LYS A 425 22.57 -35.73 25.34
C LYS A 425 22.32 -34.80 24.16
N SER A 426 22.85 -35.14 22.99
CA SER A 426 22.57 -34.41 21.75
C SER A 426 21.16 -34.72 21.25
N GLU A 427 20.36 -33.68 20.99
CA GLU A 427 18.96 -33.79 20.56
C GLU A 427 18.74 -33.42 19.09
N GLY A 428 19.64 -32.63 18.47
CA GLY A 428 19.50 -32.21 17.07
C GLY A 428 20.20 -30.90 16.75
N LYS A 429 19.86 -30.28 15.61
CA LYS A 429 20.38 -28.95 15.20
C LYS A 429 19.32 -27.87 15.26
N LEU A 430 19.77 -26.62 15.35
CA LEU A 430 18.90 -25.46 15.16
C LEU A 430 18.79 -25.12 13.67
N ILE A 431 17.57 -25.06 13.16
CA ILE A 431 17.30 -24.82 11.74
C ILE A 431 17.79 -23.42 11.33
N GLY A 432 18.61 -23.37 10.28
CA GLY A 432 19.11 -22.13 9.70
C GLY A 432 20.33 -21.53 10.41
N THR A 433 20.95 -22.27 11.33
CA THR A 433 22.22 -21.90 11.96
C THR A 433 23.13 -23.12 12.09
N ASP A 434 24.38 -22.91 12.51
CA ASP A 434 25.34 -23.98 12.81
C ASP A 434 25.26 -24.48 14.27
N LEU A 435 24.26 -24.03 15.03
CA LEU A 435 24.12 -24.34 16.45
C LEU A 435 23.48 -25.72 16.67
N CYS A 436 23.93 -26.43 17.70
CA CYS A 436 23.40 -27.73 18.10
C CYS A 436 22.58 -27.62 19.39
N VAL A 437 21.63 -28.54 19.56
CA VAL A 437 20.70 -28.62 20.70
C VAL A 437 21.08 -29.81 21.58
N TYR A 438 21.20 -29.57 22.88
CA TYR A 438 21.61 -30.54 23.89
C TYR A 438 20.64 -30.57 25.07
N GLU A 439 20.21 -31.73 25.51
CA GLU A 439 19.57 -31.92 26.81
C GLU A 439 20.64 -32.11 27.88
N VAL A 440 20.54 -31.35 28.97
CA VAL A 440 21.50 -31.44 30.09
C VAL A 440 20.79 -31.62 31.43
N SER A 441 21.44 -32.36 32.34
CA SER A 441 21.09 -32.44 33.76
C SER A 441 22.36 -32.30 34.62
N GLY A 442 22.19 -32.10 35.93
CA GLY A 442 23.32 -31.95 36.87
C GLY A 442 24.12 -30.66 36.63
N HIS A 443 25.45 -30.73 36.77
CA HIS A 443 26.35 -29.57 36.57
C HIS A 443 27.18 -29.76 35.31
N VAL A 444 27.04 -28.85 34.34
CA VAL A 444 27.69 -28.93 33.02
C VAL A 444 28.45 -27.65 32.69
N LYS A 445 29.48 -27.77 31.86
CA LYS A 445 30.38 -26.69 31.43
C LYS A 445 30.37 -26.56 29.92
N VAL A 446 30.22 -25.35 29.40
CA VAL A 446 30.34 -25.03 27.97
C VAL A 446 31.55 -24.13 27.78
N GLU A 447 32.48 -24.50 26.91
CA GLU A 447 33.68 -23.69 26.65
C GLU A 447 33.32 -22.50 25.74
N GLY A 448 33.67 -21.29 26.18
CA GLY A 448 33.45 -20.04 25.44
C GLY A 448 34.75 -19.45 24.91
N MET A 449 34.65 -18.47 24.00
CA MET A 449 35.82 -17.81 23.42
C MET A 449 36.66 -17.01 24.43
N THR A 450 36.03 -16.50 25.50
CA THR A 450 36.65 -15.59 26.48
C THR A 450 36.72 -16.21 27.91
N GLY A 451 36.17 -17.43 28.05
CA GLY A 451 36.16 -18.25 29.27
C GLY A 451 34.99 -19.26 29.29
N ASP A 452 34.96 -20.12 30.31
CA ASP A 452 33.97 -21.20 30.44
C ASP A 452 32.64 -20.73 31.08
N TYR A 453 31.52 -21.23 30.56
CA TYR A 453 30.18 -21.04 31.14
C TYR A 453 29.74 -22.28 31.94
N PHE A 454 29.08 -22.06 33.08
CA PHE A 454 28.61 -23.14 33.96
C PHE A 454 27.08 -23.13 34.09
N ILE A 455 26.45 -24.28 33.85
CA ILE A 455 25.00 -24.49 34.00
C ILE A 455 24.76 -25.52 35.12
N SER A 456 23.96 -25.15 36.12
CA SER A 456 23.63 -26.02 37.26
C SER A 456 22.12 -26.30 37.33
N CYS A 457 21.74 -27.55 37.14
CA CYS A 457 20.38 -28.05 37.37
C CYS A 457 20.22 -28.47 38.85
N SER A 458 18.99 -28.41 39.37
CA SER A 458 18.65 -28.80 40.75
C SER A 458 19.45 -28.07 41.85
N SER A 459 19.85 -26.82 41.63
CA SER A 459 20.71 -26.05 42.55
C SER A 459 20.00 -25.46 43.78
N GLY A 460 18.68 -25.64 43.93
CA GLY A 460 17.89 -25.07 45.04
C GLY A 460 17.59 -23.56 44.92
N GLU A 461 18.38 -22.84 44.13
CA GLU A 461 18.27 -21.40 43.86
C GLU A 461 18.16 -21.12 42.36
N ASN A 462 17.41 -20.07 41.99
CA ASN A 462 17.36 -19.53 40.63
C ASN A 462 18.14 -18.21 40.61
N GLU A 463 19.39 -18.21 40.15
CA GLU A 463 20.17 -16.97 39.95
C GLU A 463 19.88 -16.41 38.55
N ARG A 464 19.37 -15.17 38.48
CA ARG A 464 19.16 -14.42 37.24
C ARG A 464 19.63 -12.98 37.47
N PHE A 465 20.63 -12.53 36.72
CA PHE A 465 21.06 -11.13 36.71
C PHE A 465 20.44 -10.40 35.53
N LYS A 466 19.99 -9.16 35.73
CA LYS A 466 19.58 -8.26 34.63
C LYS A 466 20.68 -7.24 34.42
N ILE A 467 21.22 -7.17 33.20
CA ILE A 467 22.20 -6.16 32.79
C ILE A 467 21.45 -5.00 32.13
N THR A 468 21.85 -3.76 32.45
CA THR A 468 21.33 -2.53 31.84
C THR A 468 22.49 -1.62 31.48
N ILE A 469 22.49 -1.11 30.25
CA ILE A 469 23.46 -0.10 29.80
C ILE A 469 22.80 1.27 29.98
N GLU A 470 23.39 2.16 30.79
CA GLU A 470 22.83 3.50 31.06
C GLU A 470 23.24 4.54 30.01
N THR A 471 24.37 4.32 29.34
CA THR A 471 24.83 5.23 28.28
C THR A 471 23.87 5.16 27.10
N PRO A 472 23.32 6.30 26.64
CA PRO A 472 22.47 6.33 25.46
C PRO A 472 23.28 5.95 24.22
N GLU A 473 22.67 5.16 23.35
CA GLU A 473 23.24 4.81 22.05
C GLU A 473 23.38 6.07 21.17
N PHE A 474 24.44 6.12 20.37
CA PHE A 474 24.67 7.17 19.40
C PHE A 474 23.82 6.92 18.13
N THR A 475 22.58 7.42 18.17
CA THR A 475 21.55 7.18 17.15
C THR A 475 21.62 8.08 15.92
N GLU A 476 22.56 9.03 15.86
CA GLU A 476 22.73 9.89 14.68
C GLU A 476 23.26 9.13 13.46
N VAL A 477 23.79 7.92 13.66
CA VAL A 477 24.25 7.01 12.60
C VAL A 477 23.56 5.66 12.74
N SER A 478 23.30 4.98 11.62
CA SER A 478 22.75 3.62 11.63
C SER A 478 23.86 2.60 11.36
N ALA A 479 23.95 1.53 12.17
CA ALA A 479 24.95 0.46 12.04
C ALA A 479 24.36 -0.92 12.39
N SER A 480 25.10 -1.99 12.09
CA SER A 480 24.68 -3.38 12.39
C SER A 480 24.76 -3.78 13.86
N TYR A 481 25.38 -2.94 14.70
CA TYR A 481 25.55 -3.15 16.14
C TYR A 481 25.34 -1.82 16.88
N PRO A 482 24.95 -1.87 18.16
CA PRO A 482 24.82 -0.66 18.98
C PRO A 482 26.09 0.17 18.98
N VAL A 483 25.95 1.48 18.76
CA VAL A 483 27.07 2.43 18.64
C VAL A 483 27.14 3.30 19.89
N TYR A 484 28.30 3.38 20.55
CA TYR A 484 28.49 4.25 21.71
C TYR A 484 29.67 5.19 21.50
N LYS A 485 29.54 6.44 21.95
CA LYS A 485 30.68 7.36 22.08
C LYS A 485 31.34 7.14 23.44
N GLY A 486 32.61 6.77 23.42
CA GLY A 486 33.33 6.38 24.62
C GLY A 486 32.82 5.05 25.21
N LEU A 487 33.32 4.71 26.40
CA LEU A 487 32.97 3.47 27.07
C LEU A 487 31.57 3.55 27.71
N PRO A 488 30.65 2.62 27.43
CA PRO A 488 29.31 2.65 28.02
C PRO A 488 29.33 2.29 29.51
N THR A 489 28.47 2.94 30.29
CA THR A 489 28.21 2.62 31.71
C THR A 489 27.27 1.42 31.80
N ILE A 490 27.74 0.33 32.40
CA ILE A 490 27.01 -0.95 32.48
C ILE A 490 26.70 -1.28 33.94
N ASN A 491 25.42 -1.48 34.23
CA ASN A 491 24.90 -1.86 35.54
C ASN A 491 24.34 -3.28 35.52
N PHE A 492 24.45 -3.98 36.64
CA PHE A 492 23.78 -5.26 36.87
C PHE A 492 22.81 -5.13 38.05
N SER A 493 21.68 -5.81 37.97
CA SER A 493 20.68 -5.87 39.03
C SER A 493 20.40 -7.30 39.45
N HIS A 494 20.35 -7.51 40.77
CA HIS A 494 19.98 -8.76 41.42
C HIS A 494 18.86 -8.47 42.43
N LEU A 495 17.69 -9.09 42.26
CA LEU A 495 16.51 -8.86 43.10
C LEU A 495 16.17 -7.35 43.25
N ASP A 496 16.18 -6.62 42.14
CA ASP A 496 15.87 -5.18 42.03
C ASP A 496 16.87 -4.18 42.63
N ASP A 497 18.02 -4.62 43.16
CA ASP A 497 19.14 -3.73 43.57
C ASP A 497 20.16 -3.59 42.43
N SER A 498 20.21 -2.42 41.77
CA SER A 498 21.07 -2.14 40.62
C SER A 498 22.42 -1.54 41.05
N LYS A 499 23.54 -2.10 40.55
CA LYS A 499 24.91 -1.65 40.85
C LYS A 499 25.75 -1.59 39.57
N PRO A 500 26.68 -0.63 39.46
CA PRO A 500 27.62 -0.58 38.33
C PRO A 500 28.60 -1.73 38.37
N ILE A 501 28.94 -2.26 37.19
CA ILE A 501 30.00 -3.26 37.04
C ILE A 501 31.35 -2.53 37.20
N PRO A 502 32.24 -2.98 38.09
CA PRO A 502 33.57 -2.38 38.22
C PRO A 502 34.34 -2.50 36.90
N GLN A 503 35.00 -1.42 36.48
CA GLN A 503 35.82 -1.41 35.26
C GLN A 503 36.95 -2.47 35.30
N SER A 504 37.42 -2.83 36.50
CA SER A 504 38.38 -3.93 36.69
C SER A 504 37.83 -5.31 36.31
N GLU A 505 36.52 -5.49 36.21
CA GLU A 505 35.86 -6.72 35.79
C GLU A 505 35.45 -6.71 34.31
N LEU A 506 35.70 -5.60 33.59
CA LEU A 506 35.38 -5.43 32.17
C LEU A 506 36.62 -5.64 31.29
N PHE A 507 36.43 -6.38 30.21
CA PHE A 507 37.44 -6.69 29.21
C PHE A 507 36.91 -6.36 27.81
N TRP A 508 37.82 -6.03 26.90
CA TRP A 508 37.54 -5.81 25.49
C TRP A 508 38.21 -6.86 24.64
N TYR A 509 37.45 -7.45 23.74
CA TYR A 509 37.93 -8.37 22.72
C TYR A 509 37.78 -7.73 21.35
N GLN A 510 38.92 -7.41 20.72
CA GLN A 510 38.95 -6.82 19.38
C GLN A 510 38.77 -7.93 18.33
N LYS A 511 37.72 -7.81 17.52
CA LYS A 511 37.35 -8.86 16.57
C LYS A 511 38.27 -8.80 15.33
N GLY A 512 39.00 -9.87 15.07
CA GLY A 512 39.90 -10.00 13.91
C GLY A 512 41.39 -9.88 14.26
N SER A 513 41.76 -9.17 15.32
CA SER A 513 43.14 -9.12 15.83
C SER A 513 43.46 -10.23 16.83
N GLY A 514 42.43 -10.75 17.52
CA GLY A 514 42.59 -11.74 18.59
C GLY A 514 43.09 -11.16 19.91
N GLU A 515 43.21 -9.83 20.00
CA GLU A 515 43.62 -9.14 21.22
C GLU A 515 42.49 -9.10 22.24
N PHE A 516 42.82 -9.50 23.47
CA PHE A 516 41.93 -9.54 24.63
C PHE A 516 42.62 -8.84 25.79
N PHE A 517 42.09 -7.70 26.23
CA PHE A 517 42.71 -6.93 27.30
C PHE A 517 41.67 -6.35 28.27
N GLN A 518 42.11 -6.11 29.50
CA GLN A 518 41.31 -5.47 30.53
C GLN A 518 41.11 -4.00 30.14
N LEU A 519 39.88 -3.49 30.29
CA LEU A 519 39.52 -2.11 29.92
C LEU A 519 40.04 -1.09 30.95
N SER A 520 41.36 -1.02 31.16
CA SER A 520 41.99 -0.02 32.03
C SER A 520 42.18 1.34 31.35
N ASP A 521 42.25 1.39 30.01
CA ASP A 521 42.35 2.60 29.21
C ASP A 521 41.25 2.63 28.13
N PRO A 522 40.23 3.52 28.24
CA PRO A 522 39.14 3.62 27.28
C PRO A 522 39.58 3.94 25.85
N THR A 523 40.77 4.53 25.66
CA THR A 523 41.24 4.98 24.34
C THR A 523 41.71 3.84 23.43
N SER A 524 41.88 2.64 23.99
CA SER A 524 42.36 1.45 23.28
C SER A 524 41.25 0.61 22.64
N ALA A 525 39.98 0.81 23.02
CA ALA A 525 38.84 0.05 22.53
C ALA A 525 38.03 0.89 21.53
N ILE A 526 38.33 0.75 20.23
CA ILE A 526 37.71 1.51 19.13
C ILE A 526 37.28 0.59 18.00
N GLY A 527 36.17 0.93 17.37
CA GLY A 527 35.56 0.17 16.30
C GLY A 527 34.75 -0.99 16.83
N ARG A 528 34.57 -2.03 16.00
CA ARG A 528 33.77 -3.20 16.33
C ARG A 528 34.51 -4.16 17.26
N GLY A 529 33.89 -4.51 18.39
CA GLY A 529 34.42 -5.52 19.31
C GLY A 529 33.40 -6.07 20.29
N VAL A 530 33.88 -6.79 21.32
CA VAL A 530 33.05 -7.43 22.34
C VAL A 530 33.46 -6.97 23.74
N LEU A 531 32.52 -6.38 24.47
CA LEU A 531 32.59 -6.11 25.90
C LEU A 531 32.34 -7.41 26.67
N VAL A 532 33.21 -7.75 27.61
CA VAL A 532 33.13 -8.99 28.40
C VAL A 532 33.17 -8.65 29.88
N TRP A 533 32.15 -9.09 30.63
CA TRP A 533 32.15 -9.04 32.09
C TRP A 533 32.61 -10.38 32.66
N LYS A 534 33.71 -10.33 33.41
CA LYS A 534 34.38 -11.51 33.97
C LYS A 534 34.69 -11.32 35.44
N LYS A 535 34.28 -12.29 36.27
CA LYS A 535 34.54 -12.31 37.72
C LYS A 535 35.14 -13.65 38.13
N GLU A 536 36.24 -13.64 38.86
CA GLU A 536 36.95 -14.85 39.33
C GLU A 536 37.24 -15.86 38.21
N ASN A 537 37.58 -15.35 37.03
CA ASN A 537 37.85 -16.10 35.81
C ASN A 537 36.63 -16.76 35.12
N ILE A 538 35.41 -16.52 35.62
CA ILE A 538 34.15 -16.96 35.04
C ILE A 538 33.55 -15.83 34.20
N VAL A 539 33.15 -16.13 32.97
CA VAL A 539 32.45 -15.18 32.10
C VAL A 539 30.99 -15.13 32.52
N LEU A 540 30.54 -13.95 32.92
CA LEU A 540 29.18 -13.71 33.38
C LEU A 540 28.31 -13.10 32.28
N TRP A 541 28.89 -12.27 31.41
CA TRP A 541 28.16 -11.59 30.34
C TRP A 541 29.09 -11.10 29.22
N GLU A 542 28.56 -11.01 28.00
CA GLU A 542 29.25 -10.48 26.83
C GLU A 542 28.30 -9.65 25.95
N PHE A 543 28.83 -8.63 25.27
CA PHE A 543 28.05 -7.72 24.45
C PHE A 543 28.85 -7.18 23.26
N VAL A 544 28.33 -7.38 22.05
CA VAL A 544 28.96 -6.91 20.82
C VAL A 544 28.49 -5.49 20.51
N CYS A 545 29.42 -4.56 20.34
CA CYS A 545 29.09 -3.17 20.03
C CYS A 545 30.18 -2.51 19.16
N ILE A 546 29.90 -1.27 18.71
CA ILE A 546 30.87 -0.39 18.08
C ILE A 546 31.17 0.76 19.04
N LEU A 547 32.45 0.94 19.38
CA LEU A 547 32.89 2.07 20.19
C LEU A 547 33.53 3.14 19.29
N LEU A 548 32.95 4.33 19.33
CA LEU A 548 33.50 5.53 18.71
C LEU A 548 34.25 6.36 19.75
N PRO A 549 35.22 7.16 19.33
CA PRO A 549 35.79 8.18 20.19
C PRO A 549 34.76 9.14 20.80
N GLU A 550 35.05 9.63 22.01
CA GLU A 550 34.18 10.64 22.67
C GLU A 550 34.03 11.92 21.84
N ASP A 551 35.06 12.30 21.08
CA ASP A 551 35.13 13.50 20.25
C ASP A 551 34.60 13.33 18.82
N PHE A 552 34.06 12.15 18.47
CA PHE A 552 33.55 11.88 17.14
C PHE A 552 32.36 12.78 16.78
N GLU A 553 32.45 13.53 15.69
CA GLU A 553 31.35 14.31 15.12
C GLU A 553 31.28 14.12 13.60
N TYR A 554 30.07 14.21 13.02
CA TYR A 554 29.91 14.30 11.57
C TYR A 554 28.94 15.42 11.19
N ARG A 555 29.10 15.95 9.98
CA ARG A 555 28.20 16.93 9.38
C ARG A 555 28.03 16.64 7.90
N LEU A 556 26.78 16.55 7.45
CA LEU A 556 26.42 16.46 6.04
C LEU A 556 25.72 17.76 5.61
N ALA A 557 26.27 18.47 4.62
CA ALA A 557 25.72 19.73 4.13
C ALA A 557 25.59 19.73 2.60
N PRO A 558 24.51 20.30 2.02
CA PRO A 558 24.39 20.43 0.58
C PRO A 558 25.43 21.41 0.02
N VAL A 559 25.98 21.12 -1.17
CA VAL A 559 26.93 21.98 -1.88
C VAL A 559 26.26 22.69 -3.05
N ASP A 560 25.71 21.91 -4.00
CA ASP A 560 25.00 22.39 -5.19
C ASP A 560 24.02 21.32 -5.67
N GLY A 561 22.74 21.66 -5.89
CA GLY A 561 21.68 20.88 -6.55
C GLY A 561 21.51 19.41 -6.11
N SER A 562 22.46 18.55 -6.46
CA SER A 562 22.51 17.11 -6.22
C SER A 562 23.77 16.63 -5.48
N LYS A 563 24.58 17.51 -4.88
CA LYS A 563 25.85 17.12 -4.19
C LYS A 563 25.85 17.47 -2.70
N PHE A 564 26.54 16.66 -1.91
CA PHE A 564 26.70 16.80 -0.46
C PHE A 564 28.17 16.81 -0.06
N LYS A 565 28.50 17.63 0.94
CA LYS A 565 29.77 17.60 1.65
C LYS A 565 29.58 16.85 2.96
N LEU A 566 30.24 15.70 3.08
CA LEU A 566 30.38 14.99 4.36
C LEU A 566 31.67 15.45 5.03
N THR A 567 31.58 15.84 6.29
CA THR A 567 32.71 16.21 7.13
C THR A 567 32.67 15.34 8.38
N ILE A 568 33.75 14.63 8.67
CA ILE A 568 33.92 13.83 9.90
C ILE A 568 35.06 14.43 10.70
N ARG A 569 34.83 14.72 11.97
CA ARG A 569 35.82 15.27 12.90
C ARG A 569 36.23 14.20 13.90
N ASP A 570 37.51 13.87 13.92
CA ASP A 570 38.13 12.90 14.84
C ASP A 570 39.65 13.10 14.84
N ILE A 571 40.23 13.31 16.03
CA ILE A 571 41.67 13.56 16.22
C ILE A 571 42.54 12.40 15.70
N ARG A 572 42.00 11.18 15.59
CA ARG A 572 42.72 9.99 15.13
C ARG A 572 42.81 9.88 13.60
N LEU A 573 42.21 10.81 12.86
CA LEU A 573 42.25 10.88 11.39
C LEU A 573 41.84 9.54 10.71
N PRO A 574 40.60 9.06 10.93
CA PRO A 574 40.18 7.77 10.39
C PRO A 574 40.15 7.75 8.85
N MET A 575 40.38 6.56 8.29
CA MET A 575 40.19 6.30 6.87
C MET A 575 38.71 6.06 6.59
N ILE A 576 38.18 6.66 5.52
CA ILE A 576 36.77 6.56 5.14
C ILE A 576 36.66 5.93 3.76
N GLY A 577 35.84 4.88 3.65
CA GLY A 577 35.44 4.21 2.42
C GLY A 577 33.92 4.26 2.21
N MET A 578 33.48 3.82 1.04
CA MET A 578 32.06 3.68 0.71
C MET A 578 31.62 2.21 0.84
N LEU A 579 30.40 1.98 1.31
CA LEU A 579 29.82 0.62 1.33
C LEU A 579 29.44 0.15 -0.08
N PRO A 580 29.28 -1.17 -0.29
CA PRO A 580 28.82 -1.73 -1.56
C PRO A 580 27.53 -1.07 -2.07
N GLY A 581 27.53 -0.62 -3.33
CA GLY A 581 26.43 0.11 -3.97
C GLY A 581 26.55 1.64 -3.91
N PHE A 582 27.44 2.19 -3.08
CA PHE A 582 27.70 3.62 -2.95
C PHE A 582 29.07 4.05 -3.49
N GLU A 583 29.87 3.14 -4.04
CA GLU A 583 31.25 3.41 -4.46
C GLU A 583 31.33 4.53 -5.51
N ASN A 584 30.36 4.57 -6.42
CA ASN A 584 30.26 5.57 -7.50
C ASN A 584 29.68 6.92 -7.05
N TRP A 585 29.39 7.10 -5.77
CA TRP A 585 28.90 8.37 -5.23
C TRP A 585 30.05 9.31 -4.84
N LEU A 586 31.24 8.77 -4.58
CA LEU A 586 32.39 9.56 -4.20
C LEU A 586 32.95 10.31 -5.42
N GLU A 587 32.90 11.64 -5.41
CA GLU A 587 33.38 12.45 -6.55
C GLU A 587 34.91 12.57 -6.55
N SER A 588 35.53 12.63 -5.38
CA SER A 588 36.97 12.76 -5.21
C SER A 588 37.45 12.03 -3.95
N ALA A 589 38.74 11.70 -3.91
CA ALA A 589 39.36 11.10 -2.72
C ALA A 589 39.14 11.97 -1.47
N PRO A 590 38.99 11.37 -0.27
CA PRO A 590 38.83 12.10 0.99
C PRO A 590 40.03 13.02 1.24
N VAL A 591 39.77 14.25 1.71
CA VAL A 591 40.81 15.25 2.02
C VAL A 591 40.82 15.53 3.53
N GLN A 592 41.98 15.40 4.16
CA GLN A 592 42.16 15.68 5.59
C GLN A 592 42.67 17.11 5.82
N ILE A 593 41.97 17.88 6.66
CA ILE A 593 42.30 19.26 7.01
C ILE A 593 41.96 19.47 8.49
N ASN A 594 42.96 19.82 9.34
CA ASN A 594 42.76 20.19 10.75
C ASN A 594 41.83 19.26 11.56
N ASP A 595 42.22 17.99 11.73
CA ASP A 595 41.45 16.95 12.45
C ASP A 595 40.07 16.62 11.85
N GLU A 596 39.76 17.13 10.65
CA GLU A 596 38.55 16.82 9.89
C GLU A 596 38.89 16.10 8.57
N THR A 597 38.06 15.12 8.21
CA THR A 597 38.08 14.46 6.90
C THR A 597 36.86 14.90 6.10
N HIS A 598 37.10 15.45 4.90
CA HIS A 598 36.07 15.97 4.01
C HIS A 598 35.90 15.11 2.76
N LEU A 599 34.66 14.87 2.37
CA LEU A 599 34.26 14.12 1.17
C LEU A 599 33.16 14.87 0.43
N ILE A 600 33.16 14.79 -0.91
CA ILE A 600 32.06 15.24 -1.76
C ILE A 600 31.35 14.02 -2.33
N LEU A 601 30.04 13.96 -2.11
CA LEU A 601 29.17 12.85 -2.47
C LEU A 601 28.12 13.34 -3.48
N GLU A 602 27.93 12.57 -4.56
CA GLU A 602 26.92 12.80 -5.59
C GLU A 602 25.98 11.58 -5.66
N PRO A 603 24.76 11.65 -5.09
CA PRO A 603 23.82 10.55 -5.12
C PRO A 603 23.43 10.17 -6.54
N LYS A 604 23.55 8.88 -6.86
CA LYS A 604 23.16 8.33 -8.17
C LYS A 604 21.72 7.81 -8.20
N ASN A 605 21.06 7.72 -7.03
CA ASN A 605 19.66 7.33 -6.89
C ASN A 605 18.83 8.49 -6.29
N PRO A 606 17.86 9.07 -7.03
CA PRO A 606 17.03 10.18 -6.55
C PRO A 606 16.08 9.81 -5.40
N GLY A 607 15.96 8.52 -5.07
CA GLY A 607 15.17 8.04 -3.95
C GLY A 607 15.94 7.59 -2.73
N ALA A 608 17.27 7.72 -2.74
CA ALA A 608 18.07 7.32 -1.60
C ALA A 608 17.78 8.21 -0.38
N GLU A 609 17.48 7.58 0.74
CA GLU A 609 17.24 8.25 2.02
C GLU A 609 18.51 8.32 2.87
N ASN A 610 19.50 7.49 2.53
CA ASN A 610 20.74 7.38 3.26
C ASN A 610 21.94 7.14 2.33
N VAL A 611 23.15 7.31 2.87
CA VAL A 611 24.43 6.93 2.25
C VAL A 611 25.20 5.98 3.17
N GLY A 612 25.74 4.91 2.60
CA GLY A 612 26.56 3.93 3.32
C GLY A 612 28.06 4.25 3.26
N ILE A 613 28.71 4.32 4.42
CA ILE A 613 30.16 4.53 4.57
C ILE A 613 30.80 3.46 5.46
N ALA A 614 32.09 3.21 5.26
CA ALA A 614 32.93 2.41 6.15
C ALA A 614 34.01 3.31 6.76
N ILE A 615 34.26 3.18 8.06
CA ILE A 615 35.28 3.96 8.77
C ILE A 615 36.25 2.99 9.43
N LYS A 616 37.55 3.26 9.30
CA LYS A 616 38.64 2.46 9.87
C LYS A 616 39.64 3.36 10.60
N TRP A 617 40.06 2.95 11.79
CA TRP A 617 41.02 3.67 12.64
C TRP A 617 42.39 2.99 12.64
N ASN A 618 43.46 3.76 12.90
CA ASN A 618 44.84 3.26 13.09
C ASN A 618 45.40 2.38 11.95
N GLU A 619 44.84 2.48 10.74
CA GLU A 619 45.09 1.60 9.59
C GLU A 619 44.75 0.11 9.82
N ASP A 620 44.19 -0.25 10.98
CA ASP A 620 43.88 -1.63 11.38
C ASP A 620 42.49 -2.06 10.91
N LEU A 621 42.44 -3.09 10.07
CA LEU A 621 41.20 -3.71 9.58
C LEU A 621 40.30 -4.23 10.69
N ALA A 622 40.85 -4.61 11.85
CA ALA A 622 40.07 -5.06 13.00
C ALA A 622 39.21 -3.95 13.63
N THR A 623 39.44 -2.68 13.28
CA THR A 623 38.65 -1.53 13.77
C THR A 623 37.57 -1.07 12.79
N GLU A 624 37.52 -1.66 11.59
CA GLU A 624 36.58 -1.25 10.54
C GLU A 624 35.12 -1.39 11.01
N SER A 625 34.35 -0.32 10.80
CA SER A 625 32.95 -0.23 11.20
C SER A 625 32.13 0.41 10.08
N GLU A 626 30.96 -0.17 9.81
CA GLU A 626 30.07 0.25 8.73
C GLU A 626 28.92 1.10 9.27
N PHE A 627 28.65 2.23 8.61
CA PHE A 627 27.63 3.19 9.01
C PHE A 627 26.75 3.61 7.83
N THR A 628 25.51 3.96 8.12
CA THR A 628 24.54 4.51 7.19
C THR A 628 24.08 5.87 7.72
N LEU A 629 24.22 6.92 6.90
CA LEU A 629 23.93 8.31 7.27
C LEU A 629 22.71 8.85 6.50
N PRO A 630 21.75 9.55 7.14
CA PRO A 630 20.60 10.10 6.43
C PRO A 630 20.96 11.27 5.51
N ILE A 631 20.30 11.35 4.36
CA ILE A 631 20.45 12.43 3.36
C ILE A 631 19.08 13.09 3.05
N SER A 632 19.06 14.40 2.83
CA SER A 632 17.85 15.14 2.46
C SER A 632 18.09 16.03 1.23
N PHE A 633 17.17 16.03 0.26
CA PHE A 633 17.25 16.85 -0.95
C PHE A 633 15.88 17.45 -1.32
N ASN A 634 15.92 18.61 -2.00
CA ASN A 634 14.76 19.22 -2.64
C ASN A 634 14.48 18.54 -4.00
N ILE A 635 13.64 17.50 -4.03
CA ILE A 635 13.29 16.78 -5.27
C ILE A 635 11.78 16.65 -5.48
N ALA A 636 11.35 16.74 -6.73
CA ALA A 636 10.05 16.27 -7.20
C ALA A 636 10.23 14.99 -8.03
N ALA A 637 9.54 13.93 -7.66
CA ALA A 637 9.58 12.63 -8.33
C ALA A 637 8.18 12.03 -8.43
N ILE A 638 7.94 11.16 -9.41
CA ILE A 638 6.68 10.39 -9.48
C ILE A 638 6.84 9.09 -8.71
N THR A 639 5.86 8.78 -7.87
CA THR A 639 5.75 7.51 -7.17
C THR A 639 4.36 6.90 -7.33
N ASP A 640 4.24 5.60 -7.09
CA ASP A 640 2.94 4.96 -6.90
C ASP A 640 2.39 5.20 -5.49
N ARG A 641 1.16 4.74 -5.23
CA ARG A 641 0.49 4.91 -3.92
C ARG A 641 1.21 4.21 -2.76
N LYS A 642 2.11 3.27 -3.04
CA LYS A 642 2.93 2.56 -2.03
C LYS A 642 4.29 3.23 -1.83
N GLY A 643 4.62 4.25 -2.63
CA GLY A 643 5.88 5.00 -2.54
C GLY A 643 6.98 4.52 -3.49
N ALA A 644 6.72 3.56 -4.39
CA ALA A 644 7.74 3.11 -5.35
C ALA A 644 7.89 4.12 -6.50
N TYR A 645 9.13 4.42 -6.88
CA TYR A 645 9.44 5.40 -7.92
C TYR A 645 9.00 4.94 -9.32
N TYR A 646 8.62 5.90 -10.15
CA TYR A 646 8.35 5.67 -11.56
C TYR A 646 9.64 5.77 -12.38
N HIS A 647 10.04 4.67 -13.00
CA HIS A 647 11.17 4.61 -13.91
C HIS A 647 10.69 4.41 -15.35
N GLU A 648 11.03 5.31 -16.28
CA GLU A 648 10.61 5.19 -17.69
C GLU A 648 11.12 3.91 -18.37
N LEU A 649 12.32 3.46 -17.99
CA LEU A 649 12.90 2.20 -18.48
C LEU A 649 12.04 0.99 -18.10
N GLU A 650 11.47 1.02 -16.89
CA GLU A 650 10.65 -0.07 -16.39
C GLU A 650 9.21 0.08 -16.81
N ARG A 651 8.63 1.29 -16.80
CA ARG A 651 7.18 1.50 -16.94
C ARG A 651 6.77 2.10 -18.28
N GLY A 652 7.70 2.49 -19.15
CA GLY A 652 7.45 3.19 -20.41
C GLY A 652 7.36 4.70 -20.26
N LYS A 653 6.96 5.40 -21.33
CA LYS A 653 6.70 6.85 -21.29
C LYS A 653 5.53 7.16 -20.34
N LEU A 654 5.60 8.29 -19.67
CA LEU A 654 4.55 8.75 -18.76
C LEU A 654 3.35 9.33 -19.54
N THR A 655 2.15 8.82 -19.29
CA THR A 655 0.91 9.30 -19.91
C THR A 655 -0.10 9.88 -18.93
N LEU A 656 -1.17 10.51 -19.44
CA LEU A 656 -2.30 10.97 -18.64
C LEU A 656 -2.93 9.83 -17.82
N ASN A 657 -3.11 8.66 -18.43
CA ASN A 657 -3.72 7.50 -17.76
C ASN A 657 -2.83 6.95 -16.64
N ASP A 658 -1.51 6.97 -16.82
CA ASP A 658 -0.58 6.59 -15.75
C ASP A 658 -0.69 7.57 -14.56
N LEU A 659 -0.71 8.88 -14.83
CA LEU A 659 -0.78 9.92 -13.80
C LEU A 659 -1.99 9.76 -12.87
N ALA A 660 -3.15 9.33 -13.37
CA ALA A 660 -4.35 9.16 -12.56
C ALA A 660 -4.16 8.19 -11.36
N ASN A 661 -3.23 7.23 -11.48
CA ASN A 661 -2.95 6.22 -10.45
C ASN A 661 -1.64 6.47 -9.68
N LEU A 662 -0.92 7.53 -10.03
CA LEU A 662 0.37 7.91 -9.44
C LEU A 662 0.22 9.16 -8.57
N GLN A 663 1.31 9.55 -7.94
CA GLN A 663 1.42 10.78 -7.16
C GLN A 663 2.79 11.42 -7.40
N VAL A 664 2.84 12.74 -7.34
CA VAL A 664 4.13 13.44 -7.30
C VAL A 664 4.53 13.59 -5.86
N MET A 665 5.65 12.97 -5.50
CA MET A 665 6.31 13.16 -4.23
C MET A 665 7.26 14.34 -4.34
N ILE A 666 7.09 15.31 -3.45
CA ILE A 666 7.93 16.48 -3.27
C ILE A 666 8.60 16.35 -1.91
N ARG A 667 9.93 16.23 -1.92
CA ARG A 667 10.79 16.34 -0.75
C ARG A 667 11.33 17.75 -0.69
N THR A 668 11.23 18.37 0.48
CA THR A 668 11.82 19.67 0.77
C THR A 668 12.46 19.64 2.16
N GLU A 669 13.45 20.52 2.40
CA GLU A 669 14.09 20.66 3.73
C GLU A 669 13.10 21.05 4.84
N SER A 670 11.99 21.69 4.48
CA SER A 670 10.94 22.13 5.41
C SER A 670 9.55 21.76 4.89
N GLU A 671 8.58 21.68 5.79
CA GLU A 671 7.18 21.42 5.44
C GLU A 671 6.60 22.57 4.61
N ILE A 672 5.96 22.23 3.49
CA ILE A 672 5.33 23.18 2.58
C ILE A 672 3.83 22.90 2.46
N GLN A 673 3.02 23.96 2.38
CA GLN A 673 1.55 23.86 2.26
C GLN A 673 1.06 23.89 0.80
N SER A 674 1.87 24.45 -0.11
CA SER A 674 1.55 24.55 -1.53
C SER A 674 2.81 24.59 -2.38
N VAL A 675 2.71 24.07 -3.60
CA VAL A 675 3.75 24.16 -4.62
C VAL A 675 3.22 24.88 -5.85
N GLN A 676 4.05 25.73 -6.43
CA GLN A 676 3.79 26.32 -7.73
C GLN A 676 4.32 25.39 -8.82
N LEU A 677 3.46 25.02 -9.74
CA LEU A 677 3.77 24.24 -10.93
C LEU A 677 3.88 25.19 -12.13
N ALA A 678 4.89 24.98 -12.98
CA ALA A 678 4.94 25.52 -14.33
C ALA A 678 4.92 24.36 -15.33
N ILE A 679 3.86 24.27 -16.13
CA ILE A 679 3.65 23.17 -17.08
C ILE A 679 3.83 23.74 -18.49
N ASN A 680 4.86 23.27 -19.19
CA ASN A 680 5.27 23.76 -20.50
C ASN A 680 4.88 22.74 -21.57
N LEU A 681 4.08 23.16 -22.57
CA LEU A 681 3.67 22.37 -23.73
C LEU A 681 4.61 22.61 -24.91
N TYR A 682 5.12 21.52 -25.46
CA TYR A 682 6.01 21.49 -26.62
C TYR A 682 5.36 20.72 -27.77
N GLY A 683 5.55 21.22 -28.99
CA GLY A 683 5.25 20.48 -30.21
C GLY A 683 6.38 19.52 -30.58
N PRO A 684 6.21 18.75 -31.66
CA PRO A 684 7.29 17.96 -32.24
C PRO A 684 8.48 18.88 -32.55
N ALA A 685 9.69 18.36 -32.32
CA ALA A 685 10.91 19.07 -32.61
C ALA A 685 11.00 19.37 -34.11
N ASP A 686 11.56 20.54 -34.45
CA ASP A 686 11.86 20.85 -35.86
C ASP A 686 12.97 19.93 -36.39
N VAL A 687 13.20 19.97 -37.71
CA VAL A 687 14.22 19.16 -38.40
C VAL A 687 15.63 19.30 -37.78
N ASP A 688 15.92 20.46 -37.18
CA ASP A 688 17.18 20.75 -36.48
C ASP A 688 17.20 20.28 -35.01
N GLY A 689 16.18 19.56 -34.55
CA GLY A 689 16.06 19.06 -33.17
C GLY A 689 15.71 20.13 -32.12
N ARG A 690 15.35 21.35 -32.53
CA ARG A 690 14.98 22.42 -31.59
C ARG A 690 13.59 22.18 -31.01
N GLU A 691 13.47 22.27 -29.68
CA GLU A 691 12.18 22.15 -28.98
C GLU A 691 11.24 23.30 -29.38
N ASN A 692 10.07 22.94 -29.91
CA ASN A 692 9.08 23.92 -30.36
C ASN A 692 8.13 24.27 -29.20
N PHE A 693 8.50 25.28 -28.39
CA PHE A 693 7.67 25.75 -27.28
C PHE A 693 6.36 26.36 -27.80
N LEU A 694 5.23 25.78 -27.37
CA LEU A 694 3.91 26.26 -27.74
C LEU A 694 3.35 27.18 -26.65
N MET A 695 3.34 26.72 -25.40
CA MET A 695 2.73 27.47 -24.29
C MET A 695 3.21 26.99 -22.90
N ALA A 696 2.93 27.80 -21.87
CA ALA A 696 3.15 27.47 -20.47
C ALA A 696 1.92 27.83 -19.61
N GLU A 697 1.59 26.99 -18.64
CA GLU A 697 0.59 27.25 -17.60
C GLU A 697 1.25 27.26 -16.23
N GLN A 698 0.81 28.16 -15.34
CA GLN A 698 1.25 28.20 -13.95
C GLN A 698 0.09 27.97 -12.99
N ARG A 699 0.26 27.05 -12.03
CA ARG A 699 -0.76 26.71 -11.03
C ARG A 699 -0.17 26.58 -9.65
N SER A 700 -0.85 27.14 -8.66
CA SER A 700 -0.57 26.82 -7.26
C SER A 700 -1.43 25.62 -6.85
N VAL A 701 -0.79 24.55 -6.40
CA VAL A 701 -1.46 23.32 -5.99
C VAL A 701 -1.17 23.09 -4.51
N LYS A 702 -2.24 22.80 -3.74
CA LYS A 702 -2.09 22.39 -2.33
C LYS A 702 -1.47 21.01 -2.27
N VAL A 703 -0.49 20.83 -1.39
CA VAL A 703 0.13 19.53 -1.17
C VAL A 703 -0.46 18.86 0.07
N ARG A 704 -0.51 17.53 0.08
CA ARG A 704 -0.86 16.73 1.26
C ARG A 704 0.42 16.32 1.96
N TRP A 705 0.54 16.59 3.25
CA TRP A 705 1.69 16.14 4.03
C TRP A 705 1.39 14.75 4.62
N THR A 706 2.27 13.78 4.34
CA THR A 706 2.13 12.40 4.80
C THR A 706 3.52 11.80 4.94
N ASN A 707 3.85 11.17 6.06
CA ASN A 707 5.14 10.49 6.30
C ASN A 707 6.39 11.36 6.01
N GLY A 708 6.35 12.67 6.31
CA GLY A 708 7.48 13.57 6.10
C GLY A 708 7.72 14.01 4.65
N VAL A 709 6.74 13.76 3.76
CA VAL A 709 6.80 14.16 2.34
C VAL A 709 5.52 14.87 1.90
N SER A 710 5.69 15.87 1.02
CA SER A 710 4.59 16.58 0.38
C SER A 710 4.14 15.82 -0.87
N LEU A 711 2.86 15.46 -0.95
CA LEU A 711 2.31 14.71 -2.08
C LEU A 711 1.31 15.56 -2.88
N ILE A 712 1.43 15.53 -4.20
CA ILE A 712 0.40 15.99 -5.15
C ILE A 712 -0.25 14.77 -5.79
N PRO A 713 -1.57 14.57 -5.67
CA PRO A 713 -2.27 13.52 -6.38
C PRO A 713 -2.05 13.64 -7.89
N GLY A 714 -1.68 12.55 -8.56
CA GLY A 714 -1.42 12.58 -9.99
C GLY A 714 -2.67 12.89 -10.83
N THR A 715 -3.88 12.71 -10.28
CA THR A 715 -5.14 13.15 -10.89
C THR A 715 -5.17 14.66 -11.15
N GLU A 716 -4.59 15.47 -10.26
CA GLU A 716 -4.54 16.93 -10.44
C GLU A 716 -3.67 17.29 -11.65
N LEU A 717 -2.53 16.60 -11.76
CA LEU A 717 -1.57 16.79 -12.85
C LEU A 717 -2.12 16.25 -14.17
N SER A 718 -2.81 15.11 -14.15
CA SER A 718 -3.51 14.54 -15.30
C SER A 718 -4.58 15.49 -15.85
N ARG A 719 -5.37 16.13 -14.97
CA ARG A 719 -6.40 17.09 -15.38
C ARG A 719 -5.79 18.29 -16.11
N LEU A 720 -4.75 18.90 -15.51
CA LEU A 720 -4.04 20.04 -16.10
C LEU A 720 -3.38 19.68 -17.43
N ALA A 721 -2.73 18.51 -17.49
CA ALA A 721 -2.10 18.02 -18.70
C ALA A 721 -3.13 17.75 -19.81
N GLY A 722 -4.29 17.17 -19.48
CA GLY A 722 -5.40 16.95 -20.42
C GLY A 722 -5.91 18.26 -21.03
N THR A 723 -6.13 19.31 -20.21
CA THR A 723 -6.52 20.63 -20.70
C THR A 723 -5.49 21.24 -21.65
N LEU A 724 -4.18 21.07 -21.38
CA LEU A 724 -3.15 21.61 -22.27
C LEU A 724 -3.04 20.83 -23.58
N PHE A 725 -3.21 19.50 -23.54
CA PHE A 725 -3.26 18.70 -24.74
C PHE A 725 -4.48 19.03 -25.61
N SER A 726 -5.65 19.33 -25.04
CA SER A 726 -6.79 19.75 -25.87
C SER A 726 -6.53 21.04 -26.66
N LEU A 727 -5.59 21.89 -26.22
CA LEU A 727 -5.25 23.13 -26.95
C LEU A 727 -4.35 22.93 -28.18
N THR A 728 -3.93 21.70 -28.49
CA THR A 728 -3.10 21.41 -29.67
C THR A 728 -3.62 20.27 -30.52
N ASP A 729 -3.55 20.47 -31.83
CA ASP A 729 -3.87 19.50 -32.89
C ASP A 729 -2.73 18.50 -33.17
N LYS A 730 -1.56 18.67 -32.53
CA LYS A 730 -0.39 17.83 -32.78
C LYS A 730 -0.35 16.66 -31.79
N LEU A 731 -0.45 15.43 -32.30
CA LEU A 731 -0.45 14.22 -31.49
C LEU A 731 0.92 13.90 -30.85
N ASP A 732 2.03 14.32 -31.49
CA ASP A 732 3.39 14.14 -30.97
C ASP A 732 3.81 15.19 -29.91
N SER A 733 2.86 16.01 -29.44
CA SER A 733 3.13 17.00 -28.39
C SER A 733 3.46 16.34 -27.05
N TYR A 734 4.28 16.99 -26.23
CA TYR A 734 4.58 16.56 -24.86
C TYR A 734 4.63 17.74 -23.89
N LEU A 735 4.51 17.44 -22.60
CA LEU A 735 4.55 18.41 -21.51
C LEU A 735 5.79 18.20 -20.63
N ARG A 736 6.37 19.29 -20.13
CA ARG A 736 7.38 19.31 -19.07
C ARG A 736 6.82 20.05 -17.86
N VAL A 737 7.03 19.50 -16.66
CA VAL A 737 6.55 20.08 -15.40
C VAL A 737 7.73 20.54 -14.57
N GLU A 738 7.70 21.80 -14.16
CA GLU A 738 8.66 22.40 -13.24
C GLU A 738 7.96 22.73 -11.92
N PHE A 739 8.66 22.55 -10.81
CA PHE A 739 8.13 22.67 -9.46
C PHE A 739 8.87 23.76 -8.70
N PHE A 740 8.12 24.60 -7.97
CA PHE A 740 8.67 25.72 -7.20
C PHE A 740 8.05 25.77 -5.80
N ALA A 741 8.87 25.86 -4.76
CA ALA A 741 8.46 26.06 -3.37
C ALA A 741 9.14 27.31 -2.80
N GLY A 742 8.37 28.20 -2.16
CA GLY A 742 8.90 29.46 -1.60
C GLY A 742 9.55 30.39 -2.64
N GLY A 743 9.29 30.19 -3.93
CA GLY A 743 9.95 30.91 -5.04
C GLY A 743 11.25 30.30 -5.53
N VAL A 744 11.72 29.21 -4.94
CA VAL A 744 12.92 28.46 -5.35
C VAL A 744 12.50 27.24 -6.18
N GLN A 745 13.23 26.96 -7.25
CA GLN A 745 12.99 25.80 -8.12
C GLN A 745 13.43 24.51 -7.42
N ILE A 746 12.56 23.51 -7.43
CA ILE A 746 12.83 22.16 -6.93
C ILE A 746 13.38 21.34 -8.09
N ASN A 747 14.43 20.55 -7.83
CA ASN A 747 14.97 19.66 -8.86
C ASN A 747 13.90 18.60 -9.23
N SER A 748 13.67 18.36 -10.51
CA SER A 748 12.59 17.48 -10.96
C SER A 748 13.14 16.29 -11.74
N THR A 749 12.74 15.10 -11.30
CA THR A 749 12.95 13.83 -12.03
C THR A 749 11.67 13.35 -12.72
N VAL A 750 10.63 14.18 -12.71
CA VAL A 750 9.36 13.89 -13.37
C VAL A 750 9.60 13.80 -14.89
N PRO A 751 9.29 12.66 -15.54
CA PRO A 751 9.45 12.52 -16.98
C PRO A 751 8.60 13.47 -17.80
N LYS A 752 8.90 13.55 -19.11
CA LYS A 752 8.01 14.22 -20.06
C LYS A 752 6.66 13.49 -20.10
N ILE A 753 5.57 14.24 -19.94
CA ILE A 753 4.23 13.67 -20.06
C ILE A 753 3.87 13.67 -21.54
N THR A 754 3.43 12.52 -22.05
CA THR A 754 3.06 12.30 -23.45
C THR A 754 1.61 11.82 -23.54
N ARG A 755 1.00 11.90 -24.73
CA ARG A 755 -0.38 11.40 -24.95
C ARG A 755 -0.43 9.87 -24.98
N TYR A 756 0.54 9.26 -25.66
CA TYR A 756 0.62 7.82 -25.89
C TYR A 756 1.88 7.26 -25.27
N LYS A 757 1.74 6.07 -24.69
CA LYS A 757 2.82 5.36 -24.02
C LYS A 757 3.81 4.76 -25.02
N HIS A 758 3.29 4.35 -26.17
CA HIS A 758 4.04 3.68 -27.22
C HIS A 758 3.91 4.41 -28.55
N ASP A 759 5.05 4.63 -29.21
CA ASP A 759 5.12 5.11 -30.58
C ASP A 759 5.55 3.97 -31.51
N LEU A 760 5.01 3.96 -32.73
CA LEU A 760 5.44 3.03 -33.77
C LEU A 760 6.75 3.50 -34.40
N GLN A 761 7.78 2.65 -34.35
CA GLN A 761 9.03 2.89 -35.05
C GLN A 761 9.04 2.12 -36.37
N PHE A 762 8.79 2.81 -37.49
CA PHE A 762 8.84 2.19 -38.80
C PHE A 762 10.29 1.82 -39.16
N VAL A 763 10.48 0.62 -39.70
CA VAL A 763 11.78 0.14 -40.14
C VAL A 763 12.00 0.57 -41.59
N ASP A 764 13.03 1.36 -41.84
CA ASP A 764 13.35 1.88 -43.17
C ASP A 764 13.42 0.77 -44.23
N ASN A 765 12.78 1.01 -45.38
CA ASN A 765 12.70 0.10 -46.52
C ASN A 765 12.05 -1.28 -46.25
N ARG A 766 11.30 -1.46 -45.17
CA ARG A 766 10.49 -2.67 -44.93
C ARG A 766 9.05 -2.30 -44.59
N ALA A 767 8.10 -3.14 -45.01
CA ALA A 767 6.70 -3.06 -44.58
C ALA A 767 6.56 -3.60 -43.15
N ALA A 768 7.25 -2.98 -42.20
CA ALA A 768 7.30 -3.43 -40.81
C ALA A 768 7.55 -2.26 -39.86
N PHE A 769 7.11 -2.42 -38.61
CA PHE A 769 7.38 -1.47 -37.53
C PHE A 769 7.59 -2.20 -36.21
N THR A 770 8.17 -1.51 -35.25
CA THR A 770 8.50 -2.05 -33.93
C THR A 770 7.89 -1.24 -32.80
N ILE A 771 7.56 -1.93 -31.70
CA ILE A 771 7.09 -1.35 -30.44
C ILE A 771 7.96 -1.88 -29.30
N SER A 772 8.47 -0.98 -28.46
CA SER A 772 9.22 -1.35 -27.26
C SER A 772 8.32 -1.99 -26.20
N PRO A 773 8.74 -3.09 -25.54
CA PRO A 773 7.94 -3.72 -24.51
C PRO A 773 7.91 -2.86 -23.26
N THR A 774 6.77 -2.85 -22.58
CA THR A 774 6.58 -2.27 -21.25
C THR A 774 5.80 -3.27 -20.38
N PRO A 775 5.73 -3.14 -19.05
CA PRO A 775 4.94 -4.02 -18.19
C PRO A 775 3.46 -4.05 -18.57
N THR A 776 2.92 -2.91 -19.03
CA THR A 776 1.54 -2.83 -19.58
C THR A 776 1.32 -3.80 -20.74
N LEU A 777 2.39 -4.12 -21.46
CA LEU A 777 2.43 -4.99 -22.62
C LEU A 777 2.94 -6.41 -22.25
N GLN A 778 3.82 -6.58 -21.26
CA GLN A 778 4.38 -7.88 -20.85
C GLN A 778 3.37 -8.85 -20.20
N TYR A 779 2.23 -8.36 -19.69
CA TYR A 779 1.19 -9.21 -19.11
C TYR A 779 0.02 -9.52 -20.07
N SER A 780 0.04 -8.99 -21.31
CA SER A 780 -0.93 -9.40 -22.33
C SER A 780 -0.35 -10.57 -23.13
N ASP A 781 -1.12 -11.65 -23.32
CA ASP A 781 -0.68 -12.86 -24.04
C ASP A 781 -0.20 -12.59 -25.49
N SER A 782 -0.60 -11.45 -26.08
CA SER A 782 -0.02 -10.83 -27.28
C SER A 782 -0.72 -9.48 -27.54
N PRO A 783 -0.02 -8.38 -27.86
CA PRO A 783 -0.66 -7.15 -28.32
C PRO A 783 -1.28 -7.36 -29.71
N ILE A 784 -2.54 -7.00 -29.89
CA ILE A 784 -3.18 -6.97 -31.22
C ILE A 784 -3.29 -5.51 -31.64
N LEU A 785 -2.80 -5.21 -32.83
CA LEU A 785 -3.00 -3.92 -33.49
C LEU A 785 -3.96 -4.11 -34.66
N TYR A 786 -4.59 -3.03 -35.07
CA TYR A 786 -5.60 -3.03 -36.12
C TYR A 786 -5.15 -2.14 -37.27
N LEU A 787 -5.40 -2.60 -38.49
CA LEU A 787 -5.16 -1.87 -39.73
C LEU A 787 -6.51 -1.65 -40.44
N SER A 788 -6.98 -0.41 -40.47
CA SER A 788 -8.28 -0.03 -41.03
C SER A 788 -8.12 0.94 -42.20
N PRO A 789 -8.93 0.83 -43.27
CA PRO A 789 -8.90 1.79 -44.36
C PRO A 789 -9.55 3.09 -43.89
N ILE A 790 -8.84 4.22 -43.98
CA ILE A 790 -9.35 5.47 -43.37
C ILE A 790 -10.59 6.03 -44.06
N TRP A 791 -10.88 5.56 -45.27
CA TRP A 791 -12.04 5.98 -46.06
C TRP A 791 -13.29 5.10 -45.83
N ASP A 792 -13.15 3.99 -45.09
CA ASP A 792 -14.22 3.04 -44.79
C ASP A 792 -13.97 2.35 -43.44
N LEU A 793 -14.22 3.08 -42.34
CA LEU A 793 -14.00 2.55 -40.98
C LEU A 793 -15.09 1.54 -40.53
N GLU A 794 -16.15 1.34 -41.32
CA GLU A 794 -17.15 0.29 -41.06
C GLU A 794 -16.64 -1.09 -41.50
N GLN A 795 -15.61 -1.13 -42.36
CA GLN A 795 -14.95 -2.38 -42.74
C GLN A 795 -14.24 -2.99 -41.52
N GLU A 796 -14.40 -4.30 -41.33
CA GLU A 796 -13.72 -5.05 -40.27
C GLU A 796 -12.19 -4.86 -40.38
N PRO A 797 -11.51 -4.43 -39.30
CA PRO A 797 -10.08 -4.14 -39.32
C PRO A 797 -9.26 -5.40 -39.55
N LEU A 798 -8.13 -5.26 -40.24
CA LEU A 798 -7.14 -6.33 -40.34
C LEU A 798 -6.34 -6.39 -39.03
N GLU A 799 -6.36 -7.54 -38.36
CA GLU A 799 -5.55 -7.78 -37.17
C GLU A 799 -4.07 -7.98 -37.53
N LEU A 800 -3.20 -7.23 -36.85
CA LEU A 800 -1.75 -7.34 -36.93
C LEU A 800 -1.24 -7.93 -35.62
N SER A 801 -0.72 -9.14 -35.69
CA SER A 801 -0.05 -9.81 -34.57
C SER A 801 1.48 -9.65 -34.66
N PRO A 802 2.19 -9.68 -33.53
CA PRO A 802 3.65 -9.64 -33.53
C PRO A 802 4.23 -10.90 -34.17
N VAL A 803 5.31 -10.72 -34.94
CA VAL A 803 6.05 -11.81 -35.63
C VAL A 803 6.72 -12.76 -34.64
N ASP A 804 7.19 -12.24 -33.51
CA ASP A 804 7.79 -13.00 -32.41
C ASP A 804 7.31 -12.46 -31.06
N ILE A 805 6.56 -13.28 -30.34
CA ILE A 805 5.94 -12.96 -29.05
C ILE A 805 6.99 -12.91 -27.93
N ASN A 806 8.13 -13.58 -28.10
CA ASN A 806 9.21 -13.66 -27.10
C ASN A 806 10.31 -12.61 -27.29
N ALA A 807 10.21 -11.77 -28.32
CA ALA A 807 11.23 -10.78 -28.62
C ALA A 807 11.26 -9.63 -27.59
N SER A 808 12.45 -9.11 -27.30
CA SER A 808 12.65 -7.90 -26.48
C SER A 808 12.14 -6.61 -27.12
N THR A 809 11.64 -6.69 -28.35
CA THR A 809 10.96 -5.61 -29.08
C THR A 809 10.00 -6.28 -30.03
N TRP A 810 8.72 -5.93 -29.93
CA TRP A 810 7.71 -6.56 -30.77
C TRP A 810 7.74 -5.96 -32.15
N ARG A 811 7.83 -6.83 -33.15
CA ARG A 811 7.86 -6.46 -34.55
C ARG A 811 6.57 -6.89 -35.21
N PHE A 812 5.97 -5.98 -35.98
CA PHE A 812 4.78 -6.22 -36.77
C PHE A 812 5.11 -6.09 -38.24
N GLU A 813 4.49 -6.93 -39.06
CA GLU A 813 4.59 -6.86 -40.52
C GLU A 813 3.28 -6.35 -41.10
N LEU A 814 3.41 -5.45 -42.07
CA LEU A 814 2.30 -4.88 -42.81
C LEU A 814 2.04 -5.72 -44.07
N PRO A 815 0.77 -5.86 -44.50
CA PRO A 815 0.42 -6.55 -45.73
C PRO A 815 1.20 -6.02 -46.95
N ALA A 816 1.53 -6.91 -47.89
CA ALA A 816 2.16 -6.46 -49.13
C ALA A 816 1.15 -5.65 -49.98
N PRO A 817 1.59 -4.70 -50.82
CA PRO A 817 0.69 -3.85 -51.62
C PRO A 817 -0.24 -4.59 -52.60
N LYS A 818 -0.06 -5.90 -52.79
CA LYS A 818 -0.90 -6.77 -53.62
C LYS A 818 -2.03 -7.45 -52.84
N ASP A 819 -1.92 -7.47 -51.51
CA ASP A 819 -2.84 -8.15 -50.60
C ASP A 819 -3.81 -7.15 -49.92
N ILE A 820 -3.69 -5.85 -50.24
CA ILE A 820 -4.46 -4.76 -49.65
C ILE A 820 -4.75 -3.67 -50.67
N ASP A 821 -5.84 -2.93 -50.48
CA ASP A 821 -6.23 -1.83 -51.37
C ASP A 821 -5.31 -0.60 -51.24
N TYR A 822 -5.09 0.13 -52.34
CA TYR A 822 -4.23 1.31 -52.34
C TYR A 822 -4.89 2.50 -51.64
N GLY A 823 -4.08 3.38 -51.03
CA GLY A 823 -4.55 4.56 -50.29
C GLY A 823 -4.02 4.61 -48.86
N ALA A 824 -4.60 5.48 -48.05
CA ALA A 824 -4.22 5.68 -46.66
C ALA A 824 -4.89 4.68 -45.70
N TRP A 825 -4.10 4.04 -44.85
CA TRP A 825 -4.57 3.10 -43.85
C TRP A 825 -4.16 3.55 -42.45
N LEU A 826 -5.06 3.43 -41.48
CA LEU A 826 -4.79 3.75 -40.08
C LEU A 826 -4.33 2.50 -39.34
N ILE A 827 -3.17 2.60 -38.70
CA ILE A 827 -2.69 1.65 -37.72
C ILE A 827 -3.09 2.18 -36.34
N TRP A 828 -3.86 1.39 -35.59
CA TRP A 828 -4.35 1.77 -34.27
C TRP A 828 -4.44 0.54 -33.35
N ALA A 829 -4.77 0.77 -32.08
CA ALA A 829 -4.90 -0.26 -31.05
C ALA A 829 -6.02 0.12 -30.10
N GLU A 830 -6.49 -0.84 -29.28
CA GLU A 830 -7.38 -0.50 -28.18
C GLU A 830 -6.75 0.57 -27.27
N SER A 831 -7.59 1.47 -26.74
CA SER A 831 -7.14 2.59 -25.90
C SER A 831 -6.37 2.15 -24.65
N SER A 832 -6.62 0.93 -24.18
CA SER A 832 -5.92 0.26 -23.07
C SER A 832 -4.42 0.07 -23.34
N LEU A 833 -4.03 -0.15 -24.60
CA LEU A 833 -2.63 -0.36 -25.01
C LEU A 833 -1.85 0.96 -25.15
N SER A 834 -2.54 2.11 -25.22
CA SER A 834 -1.93 3.46 -25.30
C SER A 834 -0.90 3.59 -26.44
N VAL A 835 -1.21 3.02 -27.60
CA VAL A 835 -0.39 3.10 -28.81
C VAL A 835 -0.79 4.33 -29.63
N HIS A 836 0.20 5.08 -30.09
CA HIS A 836 -0.01 6.22 -30.98
C HIS A 836 -0.53 5.76 -32.34
N PRO A 837 -1.74 6.18 -32.77
CA PRO A 837 -2.24 5.87 -34.10
C PRO A 837 -1.38 6.51 -35.21
N ARG A 838 -1.09 5.77 -36.28
CA ARG A 838 -0.29 6.25 -37.42
C ARG A 838 -0.94 5.92 -38.74
N ILE A 839 -0.85 6.84 -39.69
CA ILE A 839 -1.31 6.61 -41.07
C ILE A 839 -0.15 6.04 -41.88
N LYS A 840 -0.44 4.95 -42.62
CA LYS A 840 0.44 4.36 -43.62
C LYS A 840 -0.19 4.48 -45.01
N GLU A 841 0.52 5.12 -45.92
CA GLU A 841 0.12 5.21 -47.32
C GLU A 841 0.62 4.01 -48.13
N TYR A 842 -0.29 3.41 -48.90
CA TYR A 842 -0.01 2.42 -49.94
C TYR A 842 -0.19 3.08 -51.30
N ALA A 843 0.91 3.49 -51.91
CA ALA A 843 0.89 4.14 -53.22
C ALA A 843 0.57 3.12 -54.33
N ILE A 844 -0.19 3.57 -55.33
CA ILE A 844 -0.47 2.78 -56.53
C ILE A 844 0.86 2.59 -57.30
N PRO A 845 1.30 1.35 -57.57
CA PRO A 845 2.52 1.08 -58.31
C PRO A 845 2.52 1.75 -59.69
N PHE A 846 3.68 2.25 -60.13
CA PHE A 846 3.81 2.95 -61.41
C PHE A 846 3.27 2.16 -62.61
N ASN A 847 3.45 0.84 -62.60
CA ASN A 847 2.99 -0.09 -63.65
C ASN A 847 1.48 -0.39 -63.65
N GLU A 848 0.76 0.00 -62.59
CA GLU A 848 -0.69 -0.21 -62.42
C GLU A 848 -1.48 1.10 -62.52
N GLN A 849 -0.79 2.23 -62.65
CA GLN A 849 -1.41 3.54 -62.87
C GLN A 849 -1.91 3.69 -64.31
N SER A 850 -3.03 4.40 -64.48
CA SER A 850 -3.52 4.75 -65.80
C SER A 850 -2.49 5.62 -66.57
N PRO A 851 -2.26 5.37 -67.87
CA PRO A 851 -1.42 6.22 -68.72
C PRO A 851 -1.83 7.70 -68.73
N SER A 852 -3.10 8.00 -68.45
CA SER A 852 -3.64 9.36 -68.37
C SER A 852 -3.35 10.07 -67.04
N ALA A 853 -3.02 9.31 -65.99
CA ALA A 853 -2.62 9.85 -64.68
C ALA A 853 -1.11 10.14 -64.62
N LEU A 854 -0.34 9.52 -65.52
CA LEU A 854 1.09 9.72 -65.70
C LEU A 854 1.29 10.82 -66.76
N GLY A 855 2.09 11.85 -66.47
CA GLY A 855 2.45 12.84 -67.50
C GLY A 855 3.21 12.22 -68.68
N ASP A 856 3.42 12.96 -69.78
CA ASP A 856 3.97 12.45 -71.05
C ASP A 856 5.21 11.54 -70.93
N LEU A 857 6.12 11.85 -70.00
CA LEU A 857 7.31 11.04 -69.75
C LEU A 857 6.98 9.71 -69.05
N GLY A 858 6.06 9.76 -68.08
CA GLY A 858 5.57 8.59 -67.36
C GLY A 858 4.77 7.64 -68.25
N SER A 859 3.88 8.16 -69.10
CA SER A 859 3.13 7.33 -70.07
C SER A 859 4.07 6.64 -71.06
N LYS A 860 5.13 7.32 -71.51
CA LYS A 860 6.16 6.73 -72.38
C LYS A 860 6.95 5.62 -71.68
N LEU A 861 7.33 5.83 -70.42
CA LEU A 861 8.03 4.82 -69.60
C LEU A 861 7.14 3.61 -69.32
N LEU A 862 5.86 3.82 -69.02
CA LEU A 862 4.87 2.75 -68.82
C LEU A 862 4.66 1.92 -70.08
N ASN A 863 4.54 2.58 -71.24
CA ASN A 863 4.44 1.90 -72.54
C ASN A 863 5.70 1.09 -72.87
N ALA A 864 6.90 1.62 -72.59
CA ALA A 864 8.16 0.89 -72.79
C ALA A 864 8.33 -0.32 -71.86
N LEU A 865 7.77 -0.27 -70.64
CA LEU A 865 7.80 -1.38 -69.68
C LEU A 865 6.74 -2.46 -69.96
N SER A 866 5.65 -2.11 -70.62
CA SER A 866 4.54 -3.03 -70.95
C SER A 866 4.73 -3.79 -72.27
N GLU A 867 5.68 -3.39 -73.14
CA GLU A 867 5.99 -4.12 -74.39
C GLU A 867 6.49 -5.57 -74.19
N ASN A 868 6.87 -5.97 -72.96
CA ASN A 868 7.39 -7.31 -72.65
C ASN A 868 6.51 -8.17 -71.71
N ASN A 869 5.36 -7.69 -71.22
CA ASN A 869 4.48 -8.45 -70.31
C ASN A 869 3.03 -8.43 -70.78
N SER A 870 2.41 -9.62 -70.81
CA SER A 870 0.99 -9.84 -71.04
C SER A 870 0.14 -9.15 -69.95
N GLU A 871 -0.77 -8.27 -70.40
CA GLU A 871 -1.81 -7.56 -69.64
C GLU A 871 -1.32 -6.70 -68.45
N ALA A 872 -1.22 -5.38 -68.68
CA ALA A 872 -1.10 -4.42 -67.59
C ALA A 872 -2.40 -4.38 -66.78
N ASN A 873 -2.41 -4.99 -65.59
CA ASN A 873 -3.50 -4.85 -64.62
C ASN A 873 -3.53 -3.40 -64.09
N ILE A 874 -4.28 -2.53 -64.75
CA ILE A 874 -4.51 -1.16 -64.28
C ILE A 874 -5.48 -1.21 -63.09
N TYR A 875 -5.13 -0.53 -62.01
CA TYR A 875 -6.01 -0.43 -60.84
C TYR A 875 -7.27 0.39 -61.16
N GLU A 876 -8.45 -0.18 -60.91
CA GLU A 876 -9.74 0.49 -61.06
C GLU A 876 -10.27 1.00 -59.71
N GLU A 877 -10.36 2.32 -59.56
CA GLU A 877 -10.93 2.94 -58.36
C GLU A 877 -12.48 2.87 -58.37
N LYS A 878 -13.04 2.37 -57.26
CA LYS A 878 -14.48 2.18 -57.07
C LYS A 878 -15.18 3.40 -56.46
N LEU A 879 -14.44 4.25 -55.75
CA LEU A 879 -14.97 5.45 -55.12
C LEU A 879 -15.15 6.58 -56.14
N ASN A 880 -16.24 7.32 -55.99
CA ASN A 880 -16.47 8.52 -56.79
C ASN A 880 -15.42 9.59 -56.44
N PRO A 881 -14.69 10.18 -57.41
CA PRO A 881 -13.67 11.22 -57.15
C PRO A 881 -14.17 12.45 -56.38
N ASN A 882 -15.47 12.73 -56.44
CA ASN A 882 -16.09 13.84 -55.71
C ASN A 882 -16.57 13.48 -54.30
N SER A 883 -16.57 12.20 -53.94
CA SER A 883 -16.97 11.72 -52.61
C SER A 883 -15.99 12.16 -51.53
N LEU A 884 -16.45 12.20 -50.28
CA LEU A 884 -15.58 12.50 -49.14
C LEU A 884 -14.58 11.37 -48.92
N GLN A 885 -15.02 10.12 -49.07
CA GLN A 885 -14.22 8.91 -48.94
C GLN A 885 -13.00 8.92 -49.88
N TYR A 886 -13.19 9.24 -51.17
CA TYR A 886 -12.09 9.32 -52.14
C TYR A 886 -11.05 10.37 -51.73
N LYS A 887 -11.51 11.54 -51.29
CA LYS A 887 -10.60 12.63 -50.88
C LYS A 887 -9.81 12.28 -49.63
N VAL A 888 -10.40 11.52 -48.71
CA VAL A 888 -9.71 11.03 -47.51
C VAL A 888 -8.73 9.90 -47.88
N LYS A 889 -9.13 8.96 -48.74
CA LYS A 889 -8.32 7.82 -49.21
C LYS A 889 -6.97 8.24 -49.80
N TYR A 890 -6.95 9.33 -50.57
CA TYR A 890 -5.77 9.79 -51.32
C TYR A 890 -5.25 11.16 -50.88
N LEU A 891 -5.53 11.58 -49.64
CA LEU A 891 -5.04 12.86 -49.14
C LEU A 891 -3.51 12.81 -48.94
N ASP A 892 -2.76 13.67 -49.63
CA ASP A 892 -1.37 13.99 -49.23
C ASP A 892 -1.38 15.20 -48.28
N PRO A 893 -0.97 15.05 -47.00
CA PRO A 893 -0.96 16.15 -46.04
C PRO A 893 0.06 17.25 -46.34
N ARG A 894 1.00 17.01 -47.27
CA ARG A 894 1.99 18.01 -47.73
C ARG A 894 1.47 18.81 -48.93
N ASP A 895 0.41 18.35 -49.59
CA ASP A 895 -0.23 19.04 -50.69
C ASP A 895 -1.37 19.96 -50.21
N ASN A 896 -1.20 21.25 -50.45
CA ASN A 896 -2.19 22.26 -50.08
C ASN A 896 -3.50 22.13 -50.87
N GLU A 897 -3.46 21.66 -52.12
CA GLU A 897 -4.67 21.53 -52.95
C GLU A 897 -5.56 20.39 -52.47
N SER A 898 -4.97 19.23 -52.18
CA SER A 898 -5.66 18.09 -51.57
C SER A 898 -6.34 18.48 -50.24
N LEU A 899 -5.62 19.17 -49.35
CA LEU A 899 -6.18 19.69 -48.10
C LEU A 899 -7.32 20.71 -48.33
N ALA A 900 -7.16 21.62 -49.29
CA ALA A 900 -8.20 22.59 -49.62
C ALA A 900 -9.48 21.91 -50.16
N SER A 901 -9.33 20.87 -50.99
CA SER A 901 -10.44 20.10 -51.54
C SER A 901 -11.24 19.37 -50.45
N LEU A 902 -10.56 18.73 -49.49
CA LEU A 902 -11.19 18.09 -48.34
C LEU A 902 -11.95 19.11 -47.47
N ASN A 903 -11.28 20.22 -47.11
CA ASN A 903 -11.88 21.29 -46.31
C ASN A 903 -13.11 21.88 -46.99
N LYS A 904 -13.09 22.04 -48.33
CA LYS A 904 -14.24 22.52 -49.11
C LYS A 904 -15.43 21.55 -49.04
N SER A 905 -15.19 20.24 -49.15
CA SER A 905 -16.26 19.23 -49.01
C SER A 905 -16.91 19.26 -47.63
N ILE A 906 -16.12 19.29 -46.57
CA ILE A 906 -16.64 19.36 -45.19
C ILE A 906 -17.33 20.70 -44.92
N ARG A 907 -16.84 21.81 -45.49
CA ARG A 907 -17.55 23.08 -45.44
C ARG A 907 -18.93 22.99 -46.07
N ASN A 908 -19.05 22.39 -47.25
CA ASN A 908 -20.33 22.22 -47.94
C ASN A 908 -21.30 21.36 -47.12
N MET A 909 -20.81 20.32 -46.45
CA MET A 909 -21.61 19.51 -45.52
C MET A 909 -22.22 20.35 -44.39
N GLY A 910 -21.50 21.37 -43.89
CA GLY A 910 -22.05 22.29 -42.89
C GLY A 910 -23.20 23.18 -43.38
N PHE A 911 -23.40 23.31 -44.70
CA PHE A 911 -24.54 24.03 -45.28
C PHE A 911 -25.67 23.12 -45.73
N ASP A 912 -25.44 21.81 -45.84
CA ASP A 912 -26.41 20.81 -46.26
C ASP A 912 -26.46 19.64 -45.26
N ILE A 913 -27.50 19.64 -44.41
CA ILE A 913 -27.74 18.62 -43.39
C ILE A 913 -28.01 17.21 -43.97
N ASN A 914 -28.30 17.11 -45.28
CA ASN A 914 -28.54 15.86 -46.00
C ASN A 914 -27.40 15.49 -46.96
N HIS A 915 -26.26 16.18 -46.90
CA HIS A 915 -25.12 15.92 -47.77
C HIS A 915 -24.66 14.44 -47.67
N PRO A 916 -24.39 13.75 -48.80
CA PRO A 916 -24.07 12.31 -48.79
C PRO A 916 -22.80 11.96 -48.00
N GLY A 917 -21.87 12.91 -47.88
CA GLY A 917 -20.66 12.77 -47.07
C GLY A 917 -20.90 12.53 -45.57
N TRP A 918 -22.11 12.81 -45.06
CA TRP A 918 -22.45 12.49 -43.66
C TRP A 918 -22.46 10.99 -43.39
N CYS A 919 -22.77 10.14 -44.37
CA CYS A 919 -22.72 8.69 -44.22
C CYS A 919 -21.33 8.20 -43.78
N TYR A 920 -20.26 8.76 -44.35
CA TYR A 920 -18.89 8.44 -43.95
C TYR A 920 -18.59 8.92 -42.54
N ILE A 921 -18.99 10.15 -42.19
CA ILE A 921 -18.79 10.67 -40.83
C ILE A 921 -19.57 9.81 -39.83
N ASP A 922 -20.72 9.28 -40.24
CA ASP A 922 -21.54 8.48 -39.35
C ASP A 922 -20.80 7.20 -38.91
N GLY A 923 -20.14 6.51 -39.84
CA GLY A 923 -19.26 5.36 -39.55
C GLY A 923 -18.00 5.72 -38.74
N VAL A 924 -17.46 6.93 -38.92
CA VAL A 924 -16.36 7.42 -38.06
C VAL A 924 -16.82 7.60 -36.60
N MET A 925 -18.04 8.11 -36.40
CA MET A 925 -18.60 8.34 -35.06
C MET A 925 -18.87 7.05 -34.30
N GLU A 926 -19.06 5.91 -34.98
CA GLU A 926 -19.18 4.59 -34.32
C GLU A 926 -17.87 4.17 -33.64
N HIS A 927 -16.73 4.58 -34.18
CA HIS A 927 -15.40 4.18 -33.71
C HIS A 927 -14.68 5.28 -32.92
N ILE A 928 -15.37 6.38 -32.60
CA ILE A 928 -14.73 7.58 -32.07
C ILE A 928 -14.19 7.42 -30.64
N ASP A 929 -14.67 6.42 -29.89
CA ASP A 929 -14.14 6.11 -28.56
C ASP A 929 -12.90 5.20 -28.62
N SER A 930 -12.79 4.41 -29.69
CA SER A 930 -11.68 3.49 -29.92
C SER A 930 -10.51 4.14 -30.65
N ILE A 931 -10.79 5.12 -31.52
CA ILE A 931 -9.81 5.81 -32.36
C ILE A 931 -9.66 7.27 -31.92
N GLU A 932 -8.43 7.76 -31.86
CA GLU A 932 -8.16 9.19 -31.63
C GLU A 932 -8.71 10.03 -32.80
N PRO A 933 -9.67 10.97 -32.59
CA PRO A 933 -10.30 11.72 -33.67
C PRO A 933 -9.28 12.54 -34.45
N LEU A 934 -8.31 13.17 -33.77
CA LEU A 934 -7.26 13.97 -34.39
C LEU A 934 -6.31 13.14 -35.27
N SER A 935 -6.34 11.81 -35.21
CA SER A 935 -5.60 10.95 -36.15
C SER A 935 -6.28 10.86 -37.53
N LEU A 936 -7.54 11.27 -37.66
CA LEU A 936 -8.32 11.17 -38.89
C LEU A 936 -8.37 12.51 -39.63
N TYR A 937 -8.04 12.49 -40.92
CA TYR A 937 -8.05 13.70 -41.75
C TYR A 937 -9.40 14.41 -41.76
N ALA A 938 -10.51 13.68 -41.86
CA ALA A 938 -11.85 14.27 -41.85
C ALA A 938 -12.15 15.04 -40.55
N MET A 939 -11.69 14.53 -39.41
CA MET A 939 -11.90 15.16 -38.10
C MET A 939 -11.02 16.40 -37.93
N THR A 940 -9.76 16.36 -38.35
CA THR A 940 -8.90 17.57 -38.37
C THR A 940 -9.43 18.64 -39.32
N SER A 941 -10.05 18.26 -40.44
CA SER A 941 -10.76 19.21 -41.30
C SER A 941 -12.06 19.72 -40.68
N MET A 942 -12.78 18.91 -39.90
CA MET A 942 -13.98 19.34 -39.18
C MET A 942 -13.67 20.33 -38.05
N GLN A 943 -12.54 20.15 -37.34
CA GLN A 943 -12.00 21.12 -36.38
C GLN A 943 -11.87 22.53 -36.99
N ARG A 944 -11.54 22.62 -38.29
CA ARG A 944 -11.40 23.89 -39.02
C ARG A 944 -12.71 24.43 -39.60
N ASN A 945 -13.76 23.61 -39.63
CA ASN A 945 -15.06 23.93 -40.22
C ASN A 945 -16.16 23.87 -39.14
N LEU A 946 -16.17 24.88 -38.26
CA LEU A 946 -17.03 24.94 -37.08
C LEU A 946 -18.52 24.76 -37.38
N ARG A 947 -19.01 25.25 -38.52
CA ARG A 947 -20.41 25.05 -38.94
C ARG A 947 -20.75 23.57 -39.15
N ALA A 948 -19.85 22.80 -39.75
CA ALA A 948 -20.06 21.36 -39.93
C ALA A 948 -20.08 20.64 -38.58
N LEU A 949 -19.24 21.06 -37.62
CA LEU A 949 -19.25 20.52 -36.26
C LEU A 949 -20.59 20.79 -35.54
N VAL A 950 -21.17 21.98 -35.71
CA VAL A 950 -22.53 22.28 -35.18
C VAL A 950 -23.60 21.41 -35.82
N VAL A 951 -23.53 21.20 -37.16
CA VAL A 951 -24.47 20.29 -37.85
C VAL A 951 -24.35 18.85 -37.34
N LEU A 952 -23.14 18.38 -37.09
CA LEU A 952 -22.87 17.04 -36.54
C LEU A 952 -23.51 16.88 -35.15
N LEU A 953 -23.36 17.87 -34.28
CA LEU A 953 -23.92 17.86 -32.92
C LEU A 953 -25.44 17.62 -32.91
N PHE A 954 -26.19 18.31 -33.78
CA PHE A 954 -27.65 18.14 -33.87
C PHE A 954 -28.07 16.90 -34.68
N ARG A 955 -27.20 16.37 -35.54
CA ARG A 955 -27.41 15.09 -36.24
C ARG A 955 -27.42 13.93 -35.25
N TYR A 956 -26.47 13.93 -34.30
CA TYR A 956 -26.26 12.90 -33.28
C TYR A 956 -27.07 13.14 -31.99
N LYS A 957 -28.36 13.45 -32.11
CA LYS A 957 -29.20 13.88 -30.98
C LYS A 957 -29.23 12.86 -29.81
N ASP A 958 -29.25 11.56 -30.11
CA ASP A 958 -29.36 10.50 -29.09
C ASP A 958 -28.02 10.29 -28.35
N ARG A 959 -26.91 10.79 -28.93
CA ARG A 959 -25.55 10.84 -28.39
C ARG A 959 -25.05 12.28 -28.26
N PHE A 960 -25.93 13.22 -27.89
CA PHE A 960 -25.63 14.67 -27.87
C PHE A 960 -24.40 15.00 -27.02
N ASN A 961 -24.27 14.38 -25.84
CA ASN A 961 -23.12 14.64 -24.96
C ASN A 961 -21.80 14.18 -25.58
N GLU A 962 -21.79 13.08 -26.31
CA GLU A 962 -20.59 12.57 -26.96
C GLU A 962 -20.17 13.48 -28.12
N GLY A 963 -21.14 13.97 -28.92
CA GLY A 963 -20.89 15.01 -29.91
C GLY A 963 -20.44 16.34 -29.28
N TRP A 964 -20.91 16.66 -28.07
CA TRP A 964 -20.49 17.84 -27.33
C TRP A 964 -19.05 17.72 -26.83
N GLU A 965 -18.68 16.58 -26.25
CA GLU A 965 -17.35 16.25 -25.74
C GLU A 965 -16.32 16.08 -26.86
N LEU A 966 -16.76 15.68 -28.07
CA LEU A 966 -15.90 15.61 -29.24
C LEU A 966 -15.21 16.95 -29.54
N ALA A 967 -15.88 18.08 -29.33
CA ALA A 967 -15.25 19.38 -29.53
C ALA A 967 -14.05 19.60 -28.59
N GLU A 968 -14.11 19.12 -27.35
CA GLU A 968 -12.98 19.18 -26.41
C GLU A 968 -11.82 18.31 -26.89
N ARG A 969 -12.10 17.10 -27.40
CA ARG A 969 -11.09 16.20 -27.99
C ARG A 969 -10.46 16.78 -29.25
N LEU A 970 -11.22 17.56 -30.02
CA LEU A 970 -10.74 18.31 -31.19
C LEU A 970 -10.13 19.67 -30.82
N GLY A 971 -10.11 20.08 -29.55
CA GLY A 971 -9.55 21.38 -29.16
C GLY A 971 -10.34 22.60 -29.64
N VAL A 972 -11.66 22.45 -29.78
CA VAL A 972 -12.58 23.50 -30.22
C VAL A 972 -13.43 23.96 -29.03
N SER A 973 -13.46 25.28 -28.81
CA SER A 973 -14.39 25.88 -27.85
C SER A 973 -15.72 26.22 -28.53
N TRP A 974 -16.83 25.73 -27.96
CA TRP A 974 -18.18 26.05 -28.42
C TRP A 974 -18.50 27.55 -28.34
N TYR A 975 -17.80 28.29 -27.46
CA TYR A 975 -17.91 29.74 -27.31
C TYR A 975 -17.20 30.53 -28.41
N SER A 976 -16.41 29.87 -29.28
CA SER A 976 -15.70 30.51 -30.40
C SER A 976 -16.49 30.49 -31.71
N ILE A 977 -17.71 29.97 -31.69
CA ILE A 977 -18.59 29.85 -32.87
C ILE A 977 -19.49 31.07 -32.96
N GLU A 978 -19.63 31.64 -34.17
CA GLU A 978 -20.51 32.79 -34.41
C GLU A 978 -21.99 32.47 -34.05
N PRO A 979 -22.70 33.35 -33.31
CA PRO A 979 -24.13 33.19 -33.00
C PRO A 979 -24.99 32.86 -34.21
N ARG A 980 -24.73 33.49 -35.36
CA ARG A 980 -25.47 33.25 -36.60
C ARG A 980 -25.32 31.82 -37.11
N VAL A 981 -24.15 31.20 -36.93
CA VAL A 981 -23.93 29.80 -37.32
C VAL A 981 -24.80 28.87 -36.47
N TRP A 982 -24.87 29.11 -35.16
CA TRP A 982 -25.79 28.37 -34.27
C TRP A 982 -27.24 28.55 -34.69
N ILE A 983 -27.68 29.80 -34.85
CA ILE A 983 -29.07 30.14 -35.16
C ILE A 983 -29.50 29.52 -36.50
N ASP A 984 -28.67 29.63 -37.54
CA ASP A 984 -28.97 29.05 -38.85
C ASP A 984 -29.14 27.53 -38.80
N VAL A 985 -28.21 26.83 -38.14
CA VAL A 985 -28.26 25.36 -38.07
C VAL A 985 -29.44 24.90 -37.23
N ILE A 986 -29.70 25.56 -36.09
CA ILE A 986 -30.86 25.26 -35.25
C ILE A 986 -32.15 25.49 -36.03
N LYS A 987 -32.28 26.58 -36.79
CA LYS A 987 -33.42 26.86 -37.68
C LYS A 987 -33.64 25.74 -38.69
N GLN A 988 -32.58 25.29 -39.38
CA GLN A 988 -32.68 24.19 -40.34
C GLN A 988 -33.21 22.88 -39.70
N TYR A 989 -32.72 22.54 -38.51
CA TYR A 989 -33.19 21.36 -37.78
C TYR A 989 -34.59 21.56 -37.19
N TYR A 990 -34.94 22.77 -36.75
CA TYR A 990 -36.27 23.11 -36.29
C TYR A 990 -37.30 22.92 -37.41
N ASP A 991 -37.02 23.43 -38.62
CA ASP A 991 -37.88 23.23 -39.79
C ASP A 991 -37.96 21.76 -40.23
N LYS A 992 -36.86 21.00 -40.09
CA LYS A 992 -36.88 19.55 -40.30
C LYS A 992 -37.78 18.85 -39.27
N PHE A 993 -37.60 19.13 -37.98
CA PHE A 993 -38.38 18.49 -36.91
C PHE A 993 -39.85 18.86 -36.96
N LYS A 994 -40.21 20.09 -37.36
CA LYS A 994 -41.61 20.48 -37.62
C LYS A 994 -42.23 19.62 -38.73
N ARG A 995 -41.52 19.45 -39.86
CA ARG A 995 -41.98 18.58 -40.95
C ARG A 995 -42.14 17.13 -40.51
N ASP A 996 -41.18 16.61 -39.74
CA ASP A 996 -41.23 15.23 -39.21
C ASP A 996 -42.37 15.05 -38.18
N ALA A 997 -42.70 16.11 -37.44
CA ALA A 997 -43.74 16.11 -36.40
C ALA A 997 -45.14 16.43 -36.92
N GLU A 998 -45.30 16.88 -38.16
CA GLU A 998 -46.60 17.31 -38.71
C GLU A 998 -47.72 16.26 -38.52
N PRO A 999 -47.47 14.93 -38.66
CA PRO A 999 -48.49 13.91 -38.37
C PRO A 999 -48.99 13.92 -36.91
N LEU A 1000 -48.18 14.38 -35.94
CA LEU A 1000 -48.56 14.47 -34.53
C LEU A 1000 -49.45 15.69 -34.23
N ARG A 1001 -49.46 16.69 -35.13
CA ARG A 1001 -50.17 17.95 -34.93
C ARG A 1001 -51.67 17.77 -34.87
N GLU A 1002 -52.21 16.83 -35.65
CA GLU A 1002 -53.64 16.48 -35.65
C GLU A 1002 -54.04 15.66 -34.42
N ILE A 1003 -53.08 15.00 -33.75
CA ILE A 1003 -53.30 14.14 -32.58
C ILE A 1003 -53.28 14.97 -31.28
N SER A 1004 -52.27 15.82 -31.10
CA SER A 1004 -52.16 16.71 -29.94
C SER A 1004 -51.17 17.83 -30.21
N VAL A 1005 -51.62 19.08 -30.03
CA VAL A 1005 -50.77 20.28 -30.16
C VAL A 1005 -49.64 20.28 -29.12
N ASP A 1006 -49.92 19.80 -27.91
CA ASP A 1006 -48.93 19.71 -26.84
C ASP A 1006 -47.87 18.64 -27.16
N ALA A 1007 -48.29 17.47 -27.66
CA ALA A 1007 -47.36 16.41 -28.08
C ALA A 1007 -46.52 16.83 -29.30
N TYR A 1008 -47.08 17.61 -30.21
CA TYR A 1008 -46.36 18.21 -31.34
C TYR A 1008 -45.25 19.14 -30.86
N TRP A 1009 -45.56 20.11 -30.01
CA TRP A 1009 -44.56 21.06 -29.52
C TRP A 1009 -43.54 20.43 -28.59
N ASP A 1010 -43.96 19.49 -27.73
CA ASP A 1010 -43.05 18.69 -26.92
C ASP A 1010 -42.08 17.90 -27.80
N PHE A 1011 -42.54 17.23 -28.85
CA PHE A 1011 -41.68 16.51 -29.79
C PHE A 1011 -40.67 17.45 -30.48
N VAL A 1012 -41.10 18.63 -30.94
CA VAL A 1012 -40.22 19.57 -31.63
C VAL A 1012 -39.19 20.18 -30.68
N PHE A 1013 -39.60 20.68 -29.52
CA PHE A 1013 -38.71 21.42 -28.61
C PHE A 1013 -37.84 20.52 -27.72
N ARG A 1014 -38.32 19.33 -27.32
CA ARG A 1014 -37.56 18.41 -26.46
C ARG A 1014 -36.21 18.02 -27.07
N ARG A 1015 -36.09 18.05 -28.40
CA ARG A 1015 -34.83 17.77 -29.13
C ARG A 1015 -33.74 18.83 -28.93
N PHE A 1016 -34.10 20.05 -28.52
CA PHE A 1016 -33.14 21.12 -28.22
C PHE A 1016 -32.80 21.21 -26.72
N LEU A 1017 -33.53 20.49 -25.86
CA LEU A 1017 -33.32 20.53 -24.41
C LEU A 1017 -31.88 20.21 -23.99
N PRO A 1018 -31.17 19.19 -24.54
CA PRO A 1018 -29.77 18.92 -24.19
C PRO A 1018 -28.82 20.09 -24.50
N PHE A 1019 -29.13 20.90 -25.52
CA PHE A 1019 -28.37 22.09 -25.86
C PHE A 1019 -28.71 23.26 -24.91
N GLU A 1020 -29.98 23.45 -24.58
CA GLU A 1020 -30.44 24.48 -23.63
C GLU A 1020 -29.85 24.30 -22.22
N THR A 1021 -29.60 23.05 -21.78
CA THR A 1021 -28.99 22.78 -20.47
C THR A 1021 -27.51 23.15 -20.39
N LYS A 1022 -26.85 23.50 -21.52
CA LYS A 1022 -25.45 23.97 -21.53
C LYS A 1022 -25.30 25.42 -21.07
N GLY A 1023 -26.37 26.11 -20.69
CA GLY A 1023 -26.34 27.39 -19.99
C GLY A 1023 -27.12 28.51 -20.69
N PRO A 1024 -27.16 29.72 -20.09
CA PRO A 1024 -28.02 30.81 -20.55
C PRO A 1024 -27.76 31.24 -21.99
N TYR A 1025 -26.50 31.23 -22.46
CA TYR A 1025 -26.16 31.65 -23.82
C TYR A 1025 -26.72 30.69 -24.87
N PHE A 1026 -26.51 29.38 -24.68
CA PHE A 1026 -27.02 28.37 -25.62
C PHE A 1026 -28.55 28.29 -25.60
N LYS A 1027 -29.17 28.44 -24.42
CA LYS A 1027 -30.62 28.57 -24.31
C LYS A 1027 -31.16 29.79 -25.07
N TYR A 1028 -30.50 30.94 -24.91
CA TYR A 1028 -30.84 32.16 -25.65
C TYR A 1028 -30.78 31.96 -27.16
N LEU A 1029 -29.71 31.36 -27.69
CA LEU A 1029 -29.58 31.05 -29.12
C LEU A 1029 -30.66 30.09 -29.61
N ALA A 1030 -30.99 29.06 -28.82
CA ALA A 1030 -32.05 28.11 -29.16
C ALA A 1030 -33.41 28.80 -29.25
N TYR A 1031 -33.68 29.74 -28.34
CA TYR A 1031 -34.95 30.46 -28.30
C TYR A 1031 -35.08 31.40 -29.50
N LEU A 1032 -34.04 32.18 -29.80
CA LEU A 1032 -33.97 33.02 -31.00
C LEU A 1032 -34.16 32.24 -32.30
N ALA A 1033 -33.58 31.04 -32.38
CA ALA A 1033 -33.65 30.23 -33.59
C ALA A 1033 -34.99 29.52 -33.78
N THR A 1034 -35.79 29.38 -32.72
CA THR A 1034 -37.06 28.63 -32.74
C THR A 1034 -38.27 29.53 -32.54
N ASP A 1035 -38.08 30.85 -32.60
CA ASP A 1035 -39.09 31.89 -32.37
C ASP A 1035 -39.81 31.74 -31.02
N ARG A 1036 -39.09 31.23 -29.99
CA ARG A 1036 -39.60 31.15 -28.62
C ARG A 1036 -39.33 32.47 -27.88
N PRO A 1037 -40.19 32.86 -26.92
CA PRO A 1037 -40.04 34.13 -26.20
C PRO A 1037 -38.68 34.23 -25.50
N ALA A 1038 -37.84 35.14 -25.95
CA ALA A 1038 -36.56 35.50 -25.33
C ALA A 1038 -36.65 36.93 -24.77
N PHE A 1039 -35.64 37.35 -23.98
CA PHE A 1039 -35.53 38.75 -23.58
C PHE A 1039 -35.30 39.61 -24.83
N GLU A 1040 -36.24 40.50 -25.13
CA GLU A 1040 -36.20 41.44 -26.26
C GLU A 1040 -35.89 42.85 -25.74
N PRO A 1041 -34.65 43.33 -25.88
CA PRO A 1041 -34.27 44.65 -25.41
C PRO A 1041 -34.89 45.76 -26.27
N VAL A 1042 -35.39 46.80 -25.62
CA VAL A 1042 -35.98 47.98 -26.32
C VAL A 1042 -34.92 48.95 -26.83
N ALA A 1043 -33.73 48.97 -26.21
CA ALA A 1043 -32.59 49.80 -26.61
C ALA A 1043 -31.29 49.24 -26.00
N ILE A 1044 -30.14 49.73 -26.50
CA ILE A 1044 -28.82 49.38 -25.93
C ILE A 1044 -28.66 50.03 -24.54
N TRP A 1045 -28.92 51.33 -24.42
CA TRP A 1045 -28.80 52.09 -23.18
C TRP A 1045 -30.12 52.80 -22.84
N ASP A 1046 -30.32 53.09 -21.55
CA ASP A 1046 -31.47 53.84 -21.05
C ASP A 1046 -31.40 55.32 -21.45
N ASP A 1047 -32.55 55.88 -21.83
CA ASP A 1047 -32.69 57.32 -22.08
C ASP A 1047 -33.82 57.92 -21.20
N PRO A 1048 -33.95 59.25 -21.15
CA PRO A 1048 -34.99 59.90 -20.34
C PRO A 1048 -36.44 59.53 -20.75
N LEU A 1049 -36.67 59.11 -22.00
CA LEU A 1049 -37.99 58.75 -22.52
C LEU A 1049 -38.37 57.34 -22.05
N LEU A 1050 -37.47 56.36 -22.18
CA LEU A 1050 -37.65 54.99 -21.70
C LEU A 1050 -37.87 54.93 -20.18
N LYS A 1051 -37.18 55.80 -19.42
CA LYS A 1051 -37.42 55.95 -17.98
C LYS A 1051 -38.81 56.49 -17.65
N ALA A 1052 -39.35 57.39 -18.47
CA ALA A 1052 -40.71 57.91 -18.28
C ALA A 1052 -41.77 56.84 -18.59
N GLU A 1053 -41.45 55.87 -19.45
CA GLU A 1053 -42.31 54.73 -19.80
C GLU A 1053 -42.13 53.51 -18.89
N GLY A 1054 -41.18 53.55 -17.94
CA GLY A 1054 -40.88 52.42 -17.03
C GLY A 1054 -40.21 51.23 -17.73
N LEU A 1055 -39.52 51.47 -18.84
CA LEU A 1055 -38.84 50.46 -19.66
C LEU A 1055 -37.31 50.47 -19.48
N ASP A 1056 -36.78 51.18 -18.48
CA ASP A 1056 -35.34 51.32 -18.25
C ASP A 1056 -34.65 50.00 -17.86
N ASP A 1057 -35.38 49.11 -17.19
CA ASP A 1057 -34.93 47.74 -16.88
C ASP A 1057 -34.97 46.77 -18.09
N GLN A 1058 -35.57 47.17 -19.22
CA GLN A 1058 -35.63 46.37 -20.46
C GLN A 1058 -34.55 46.74 -21.49
N THR A 1059 -33.45 47.38 -21.04
CA THR A 1059 -32.31 47.73 -21.90
C THR A 1059 -31.17 46.70 -21.78
N VAL A 1060 -30.34 46.57 -22.83
CA VAL A 1060 -29.14 45.71 -22.77
C VAL A 1060 -28.20 46.16 -21.65
N GLY A 1061 -28.08 47.47 -21.44
CA GLY A 1061 -27.29 48.08 -20.38
C GLY A 1061 -27.77 47.74 -18.97
N ALA A 1062 -29.08 47.66 -18.73
CA ALA A 1062 -29.64 47.24 -17.44
C ALA A 1062 -29.32 45.77 -17.15
N PHE A 1063 -29.54 44.89 -18.14
CA PHE A 1063 -29.20 43.47 -18.06
C PHE A 1063 -27.70 43.27 -17.77
N PHE A 1064 -26.81 43.96 -18.49
CA PHE A 1064 -25.37 43.93 -18.23
C PHE A 1064 -25.00 44.36 -16.80
N LYS A 1065 -25.57 45.45 -16.28
CA LYS A 1065 -25.29 45.95 -14.93
C LYS A 1065 -25.72 44.94 -13.86
N GLN A 1066 -26.87 44.29 -14.05
CA GLN A 1066 -27.37 43.23 -13.18
C GLN A 1066 -26.43 42.02 -13.16
N GLU A 1067 -26.09 41.49 -14.33
CA GLU A 1067 -25.23 40.31 -14.44
C GLU A 1067 -23.81 40.55 -13.92
N ARG A 1068 -23.27 41.75 -14.17
CA ARG A 1068 -22.00 42.18 -13.60
C ARG A 1068 -22.05 42.22 -12.06
N LYS A 1069 -23.17 42.66 -11.48
CA LYS A 1069 -23.35 42.66 -10.02
C LYS A 1069 -23.38 41.22 -9.48
N PHE A 1070 -24.10 40.31 -10.14
CA PHE A 1070 -24.13 38.91 -9.74
C PHE A 1070 -22.75 38.24 -9.81
N LEU A 1071 -21.94 38.51 -10.83
CA LEU A 1071 -20.55 38.06 -10.88
C LEU A 1071 -19.77 38.53 -9.64
N MET A 1072 -19.87 39.83 -9.30
CA MET A 1072 -19.15 40.39 -8.16
C MET A 1072 -19.60 39.78 -6.83
N ASP A 1073 -20.89 39.54 -6.68
CA ASP A 1073 -21.48 38.93 -5.49
C ASP A 1073 -21.04 37.45 -5.35
N ARG A 1074 -21.01 36.68 -6.45
CA ARG A 1074 -20.58 35.26 -6.47
C ARG A 1074 -19.13 35.06 -6.01
N HIS A 1075 -18.25 36.02 -6.28
CA HIS A 1075 -16.81 35.90 -6.00
C HIS A 1075 -16.28 36.88 -4.93
N GLU A 1076 -17.17 37.50 -4.14
CA GLU A 1076 -16.81 38.48 -3.10
C GLU A 1076 -15.89 39.61 -3.63
N GLY A 1077 -16.08 40.02 -4.89
CA GLY A 1077 -15.26 41.03 -5.56
C GLY A 1077 -13.86 40.56 -6.00
N LYS A 1078 -13.50 39.28 -5.87
CA LYS A 1078 -12.27 38.71 -6.44
C LYS A 1078 -12.48 38.36 -7.92
N LEU A 1079 -11.48 38.62 -8.75
CA LEU A 1079 -11.52 38.39 -10.20
C LEU A 1079 -10.30 37.58 -10.65
N LEU A 1080 -10.42 36.93 -11.81
CA LEU A 1080 -9.33 36.21 -12.45
C LEU A 1080 -8.25 37.20 -12.92
N SER A 1081 -7.10 37.18 -12.24
CA SER A 1081 -6.02 38.15 -12.49
C SER A 1081 -4.92 37.66 -13.44
N ARG A 1082 -4.84 36.35 -13.69
CA ARG A 1082 -3.77 35.73 -14.51
C ARG A 1082 -4.26 34.47 -15.22
N VAL A 1083 -3.79 34.29 -16.46
CA VAL A 1083 -4.03 33.08 -17.27
C VAL A 1083 -2.75 32.22 -17.38
N GLY A 1084 -1.57 32.84 -17.22
CA GLY A 1084 -0.29 32.13 -17.14
C GLY A 1084 0.73 32.91 -16.28
N THR A 1085 1.98 32.95 -16.73
CA THR A 1085 2.98 33.84 -16.13
C THR A 1085 2.54 35.30 -16.24
N ARG A 1086 3.11 36.18 -15.40
CA ARG A 1086 2.88 37.62 -15.51
C ARG A 1086 3.21 38.14 -16.91
N ARG A 1087 4.39 37.78 -17.43
CA ARG A 1087 4.87 38.21 -18.74
C ARG A 1087 3.99 37.70 -19.89
N THR A 1088 3.53 36.45 -19.83
CA THR A 1088 2.63 35.90 -20.87
C THR A 1088 1.26 36.55 -20.81
N THR A 1089 0.77 36.89 -19.62
CA THR A 1089 -0.51 37.61 -19.45
C THR A 1089 -0.40 39.03 -19.97
N GLU A 1090 0.65 39.76 -19.63
CA GLU A 1090 0.92 41.12 -20.14
C GLU A 1090 1.05 41.11 -21.66
N ASN A 1091 1.88 40.21 -22.22
CA ASN A 1091 2.03 40.07 -23.68
C ASN A 1091 0.70 39.74 -24.39
N PHE A 1092 -0.15 38.92 -23.78
CA PHE A 1092 -1.46 38.58 -24.34
C PHE A 1092 -2.38 39.81 -24.37
N LEU A 1093 -2.48 40.55 -23.25
CA LEU A 1093 -3.34 41.74 -23.20
C LEU A 1093 -2.85 42.84 -24.15
N ASP A 1094 -1.53 43.05 -24.25
CA ASP A 1094 -0.94 44.00 -25.19
C ASP A 1094 -1.22 43.58 -26.64
N ALA A 1095 -1.09 42.28 -26.96
CA ALA A 1095 -1.44 41.76 -28.28
C ALA A 1095 -2.95 41.89 -28.55
N LEU A 1096 -3.80 41.59 -27.57
CA LEU A 1096 -5.25 41.68 -27.70
C LEU A 1096 -5.69 43.09 -28.04
N GLU A 1097 -5.11 44.11 -27.40
CA GLU A 1097 -5.41 45.52 -27.70
C GLU A 1097 -4.94 45.93 -29.10
N GLN A 1098 -3.89 45.30 -29.65
CA GLN A 1098 -3.50 45.51 -31.05
C GLN A 1098 -4.48 44.90 -32.05
N PHE A 1099 -5.11 43.76 -31.71
CA PHE A 1099 -6.07 43.08 -32.60
C PHE A 1099 -7.49 43.61 -32.45
N TRP A 1100 -7.91 43.91 -31.22
CA TRP A 1100 -9.25 44.40 -30.84
C TRP A 1100 -9.13 45.73 -30.10
N PRO A 1101 -8.67 46.79 -30.79
CA PRO A 1101 -8.43 48.10 -30.19
C PRO A 1101 -9.74 48.73 -29.71
N THR A 1102 -9.75 49.15 -28.45
CA THR A 1102 -10.94 49.74 -27.83
C THR A 1102 -11.37 51.04 -28.51
N SER A 1103 -10.44 51.73 -29.18
CA SER A 1103 -10.69 52.94 -29.98
C SER A 1103 -11.62 52.72 -31.16
N ASP A 1104 -11.73 51.49 -31.67
CA ASP A 1104 -12.46 51.18 -32.89
C ASP A 1104 -13.94 50.84 -32.59
N LEU A 1105 -14.34 50.82 -31.32
CA LEU A 1105 -15.71 50.57 -30.91
C LEU A 1105 -16.60 51.82 -31.08
N PRO A 1106 -17.82 51.67 -31.61
CA PRO A 1106 -18.86 52.69 -31.52
C PRO A 1106 -19.12 53.13 -30.07
N PRO A 1107 -19.56 54.38 -29.82
CA PRO A 1107 -19.84 54.89 -28.47
C PRO A 1107 -20.77 53.98 -27.65
N GLU A 1108 -21.76 53.38 -28.31
CA GLU A 1108 -22.76 52.49 -27.73
C GLU A 1108 -22.10 51.21 -27.18
N LEU A 1109 -21.15 50.62 -27.92
CA LEU A 1109 -20.42 49.41 -27.50
C LEU A 1109 -19.28 49.74 -26.53
N TYR A 1110 -18.60 50.87 -26.73
CA TYR A 1110 -17.56 51.37 -25.83
C TYR A 1110 -18.09 51.57 -24.41
N GLY A 1111 -19.35 51.97 -24.26
CA GLY A 1111 -20.03 52.09 -22.96
C GLY A 1111 -19.85 50.85 -22.07
N PHE A 1112 -19.97 49.64 -22.62
CA PHE A 1112 -19.80 48.39 -21.87
C PHE A 1112 -18.36 48.18 -21.40
N ILE A 1113 -17.38 48.46 -22.26
CA ILE A 1113 -15.95 48.34 -21.92
C ILE A 1113 -15.55 49.36 -20.85
N LYS A 1114 -16.07 50.59 -20.92
CA LYS A 1114 -15.83 51.62 -19.89
C LYS A 1114 -16.26 51.18 -18.49
N PHE A 1115 -17.35 50.42 -18.36
CA PHE A 1115 -17.78 49.86 -17.07
C PHE A 1115 -16.89 48.71 -16.54
N THR A 1116 -15.92 48.26 -17.34
CA THR A 1116 -14.89 47.30 -16.94
C THR A 1116 -13.57 47.99 -16.52
N GLU A 1117 -13.50 49.33 -16.53
CA GLU A 1117 -12.34 50.08 -16.06
C GLU A 1117 -12.41 50.38 -14.56
N THR A 1118 -11.29 50.30 -13.85
CA THR A 1118 -11.25 50.61 -12.41
C THR A 1118 -10.93 52.08 -12.14
N ALA A 1119 -11.81 52.78 -11.43
CA ALA A 1119 -11.59 54.17 -10.99
C ALA A 1119 -10.41 54.35 -10.00
N THR A 1120 -9.80 53.25 -9.53
CA THR A 1120 -8.71 53.21 -8.55
C THR A 1120 -7.53 52.38 -9.09
N ALA A 1121 -7.04 52.69 -10.29
CA ALA A 1121 -5.91 52.00 -10.91
C ALA A 1121 -4.56 52.44 -10.33
N LYS A 1122 -4.30 52.17 -9.03
CA LYS A 1122 -2.97 52.37 -8.43
C LYS A 1122 -2.01 51.19 -8.71
N TYR A 1123 -2.53 50.05 -9.18
CA TYR A 1123 -1.77 48.82 -9.44
C TYR A 1123 -2.24 48.11 -10.72
N ARG A 1124 -1.31 47.85 -11.66
CA ARG A 1124 -1.56 47.21 -12.98
C ARG A 1124 -2.28 45.87 -12.86
N THR A 1125 -1.92 45.06 -11.87
CA THR A 1125 -2.53 43.73 -11.62
C THR A 1125 -4.03 43.75 -11.36
N LYS A 1126 -4.56 44.84 -10.78
CA LYS A 1126 -6.00 45.00 -10.56
C LYS A 1126 -6.72 45.29 -11.87
N GLN A 1127 -6.14 46.13 -12.72
CA GLN A 1127 -6.68 46.45 -14.03
C GLN A 1127 -6.61 45.25 -15.00
N ASP A 1128 -5.52 44.46 -14.94
CA ASP A 1128 -5.40 43.22 -15.71
C ASP A 1128 -6.53 42.25 -15.35
N ALA A 1129 -6.86 42.11 -14.06
CA ALA A 1129 -7.93 41.21 -13.60
C ALA A 1129 -9.32 41.59 -14.11
N TRP A 1130 -9.62 42.89 -14.14
CA TRP A 1130 -10.87 43.41 -14.69
C TRP A 1130 -10.93 43.23 -16.21
N THR A 1131 -9.82 43.51 -16.90
CA THR A 1131 -9.72 43.34 -18.35
C THR A 1131 -9.93 41.88 -18.74
N ILE A 1132 -9.20 40.94 -18.11
CA ILE A 1132 -9.31 39.51 -18.37
C ILE A 1132 -10.73 39.01 -18.08
N THR A 1133 -11.27 39.31 -16.90
CA THR A 1133 -12.53 38.69 -16.46
C THR A 1133 -13.73 39.31 -17.16
N MET A 1134 -13.74 40.62 -17.41
CA MET A 1134 -14.93 41.35 -17.88
C MET A 1134 -14.83 41.83 -19.32
N ALA A 1135 -13.70 42.44 -19.72
CA ALA A 1135 -13.58 43.03 -21.05
C ALA A 1135 -13.37 41.96 -22.14
N VAL A 1136 -12.57 40.91 -21.87
CA VAL A 1136 -12.28 39.86 -22.86
C VAL A 1136 -13.53 39.13 -23.34
N PRO A 1137 -14.46 38.65 -22.48
CA PRO A 1137 -15.71 38.04 -22.93
C PRO A 1137 -16.57 38.96 -23.80
N LEU A 1138 -16.65 40.26 -23.46
CA LEU A 1138 -17.40 41.24 -24.23
C LEU A 1138 -16.78 41.45 -25.62
N LYS A 1139 -15.45 41.67 -25.68
CA LYS A 1139 -14.70 41.83 -26.93
C LYS A 1139 -14.79 40.58 -27.81
N LEU A 1140 -14.75 39.38 -27.21
CA LEU A 1140 -15.00 38.12 -27.90
C LEU A 1140 -16.40 38.12 -28.53
N GLY A 1141 -17.44 38.48 -27.78
CA GLY A 1141 -18.81 38.56 -28.30
C GLY A 1141 -18.97 39.57 -29.45
N PHE A 1142 -18.30 40.72 -29.38
CA PHE A 1142 -18.26 41.70 -30.48
C PHE A 1142 -17.55 41.14 -31.71
N CYS A 1143 -16.46 40.39 -31.52
CA CYS A 1143 -15.77 39.69 -32.61
C CYS A 1143 -16.67 38.65 -33.29
N LEU A 1144 -17.36 37.82 -32.49
CA LEU A 1144 -18.29 36.81 -33.00
C LEU A 1144 -19.51 37.43 -33.70
N SER A 1145 -19.83 38.69 -33.40
CA SER A 1145 -20.87 39.48 -34.05
C SER A 1145 -20.33 40.32 -35.22
N LYS A 1146 -19.11 40.03 -35.69
CA LYS A 1146 -18.43 40.62 -36.87
C LYS A 1146 -17.97 42.08 -36.75
N TYR A 1147 -18.01 42.68 -35.55
CA TYR A 1147 -17.41 43.99 -35.32
C TYR A 1147 -15.87 43.94 -35.27
N TYR A 1148 -15.31 42.83 -34.77
CA TYR A 1148 -13.87 42.55 -34.85
C TYR A 1148 -13.57 41.31 -35.67
N GLN A 1149 -12.34 41.23 -36.20
CA GLN A 1149 -11.83 40.02 -36.84
C GLN A 1149 -11.13 39.11 -35.83
N MET A 1150 -11.29 37.80 -35.99
CA MET A 1150 -10.56 36.82 -35.19
C MET A 1150 -9.04 36.89 -35.45
N PRO A 1151 -8.18 36.76 -34.43
CA PRO A 1151 -6.73 36.77 -34.60
C PRO A 1151 -6.27 35.64 -35.53
N ARG A 1152 -5.60 35.98 -36.64
CA ARG A 1152 -5.06 34.99 -37.61
C ARG A 1152 -3.77 34.32 -37.13
N TYR A 1153 -3.07 34.92 -36.17
CA TYR A 1153 -1.82 34.36 -35.64
C TYR A 1153 -2.09 33.19 -34.71
N LYS A 1154 -1.63 31.98 -35.10
CA LYS A 1154 -1.87 30.72 -34.38
C LYS A 1154 -1.58 30.83 -32.87
N ARG A 1155 -0.53 31.56 -32.48
CA ARG A 1155 -0.15 31.75 -31.07
C ARG A 1155 -1.17 32.55 -30.25
N VAL A 1156 -1.70 33.64 -30.81
CA VAL A 1156 -2.68 34.50 -30.11
C VAL A 1156 -4.02 33.81 -30.02
N ALA A 1157 -4.42 33.06 -31.05
CA ALA A 1157 -5.64 32.25 -31.03
C ALA A 1157 -5.59 31.14 -29.96
N ILE A 1158 -4.44 30.47 -29.80
CA ILE A 1158 -4.24 29.48 -28.73
C ILE A 1158 -4.35 30.15 -27.35
N GLN A 1159 -3.70 31.30 -27.16
CA GLN A 1159 -3.78 32.05 -25.88
C GLN A 1159 -5.20 32.52 -25.57
N LEU A 1160 -5.94 33.01 -26.57
CA LEU A 1160 -7.34 33.39 -26.42
C LEU A 1160 -8.20 32.19 -26.01
N SER A 1161 -7.99 31.02 -26.63
CA SER A 1161 -8.68 29.78 -26.27
C SER A 1161 -8.41 29.36 -24.82
N GLN A 1162 -7.16 29.51 -24.36
CA GLN A 1162 -6.80 29.31 -22.96
C GLN A 1162 -7.51 30.31 -22.04
N VAL A 1163 -7.55 31.60 -22.41
CA VAL A 1163 -8.25 32.63 -21.62
C VAL A 1163 -9.73 32.28 -21.49
N ILE A 1164 -10.39 31.88 -22.59
CA ILE A 1164 -11.79 31.48 -22.60
C ILE A 1164 -12.02 30.29 -21.66
N ALA A 1165 -11.21 29.23 -21.77
CA ALA A 1165 -11.31 28.06 -20.89
C ALA A 1165 -11.11 28.44 -19.41
N ARG A 1166 -10.22 29.38 -19.11
CA ARG A 1166 -9.97 29.86 -17.74
C ARG A 1166 -11.10 30.73 -17.19
N ILE A 1167 -11.76 31.51 -18.03
CA ILE A 1167 -12.95 32.27 -17.63
C ILE A 1167 -14.13 31.32 -17.45
N ASP A 1168 -14.30 30.31 -18.31
CA ASP A 1168 -15.34 29.29 -18.15
C ASP A 1168 -15.17 28.49 -16.84
N GLU A 1169 -13.94 28.07 -16.51
CA GLU A 1169 -13.61 27.43 -15.23
C GLU A 1169 -13.84 28.37 -14.03
N PHE A 1170 -13.63 29.68 -14.21
CA PHE A 1170 -13.79 30.67 -13.14
C PHE A 1170 -15.26 31.04 -12.90
N ASP A 1171 -15.99 31.42 -13.94
CA ASP A 1171 -17.41 31.77 -13.90
C ASP A 1171 -18.06 31.59 -15.29
N ARG A 1172 -18.49 30.36 -15.58
CA ARG A 1172 -19.22 30.00 -16.80
C ARG A 1172 -20.45 30.85 -17.05
N GLU A 1173 -21.19 31.21 -16.00
CA GLU A 1173 -22.42 31.99 -16.11
C GLU A 1173 -22.13 33.40 -16.66
N TRP A 1174 -21.11 34.07 -16.15
CA TRP A 1174 -20.67 35.38 -16.62
C TRP A 1174 -20.15 35.34 -18.06
N LEU A 1175 -19.30 34.38 -18.41
CA LEU A 1175 -18.82 34.23 -19.80
C LEU A 1175 -20.00 34.19 -20.78
N GLN A 1176 -21.00 33.38 -20.46
CA GLN A 1176 -22.20 33.24 -21.26
C GLN A 1176 -23.04 34.52 -21.30
N ASN A 1177 -23.30 35.15 -20.16
CA ASN A 1177 -24.12 36.37 -20.12
C ASN A 1177 -23.43 37.55 -20.82
N ALA A 1178 -22.10 37.65 -20.75
CA ALA A 1178 -21.34 38.63 -21.53
C ALA A 1178 -21.47 38.41 -23.04
N LEU A 1179 -21.47 37.16 -23.52
CA LEU A 1179 -21.73 36.85 -24.93
C LEU A 1179 -23.15 37.21 -25.37
N ILE A 1180 -24.16 37.01 -24.50
CA ILE A 1180 -25.55 37.44 -24.75
C ILE A 1180 -25.62 38.98 -24.87
N VAL A 1181 -25.03 39.71 -23.91
CA VAL A 1181 -24.95 41.18 -23.91
C VAL A 1181 -24.34 41.69 -25.21
N SER A 1182 -23.19 41.15 -25.60
CA SER A 1182 -22.51 41.56 -26.83
C SER A 1182 -23.34 41.29 -28.07
N HIS A 1183 -23.95 40.10 -28.19
CA HIS A 1183 -24.80 39.77 -29.33
C HIS A 1183 -26.02 40.70 -29.44
N MET A 1184 -26.74 40.91 -28.32
CA MET A 1184 -27.90 41.81 -28.30
C MET A 1184 -27.54 43.24 -28.70
N ALA A 1185 -26.47 43.79 -28.14
CA ALA A 1185 -26.03 45.15 -28.45
C ALA A 1185 -25.66 45.31 -29.94
N CYS A 1186 -24.95 44.32 -30.50
CA CYS A 1186 -24.55 44.32 -31.90
C CYS A 1186 -25.73 44.18 -32.87
N GLU A 1187 -26.72 43.34 -32.57
CA GLU A 1187 -27.89 43.17 -33.44
C GLU A 1187 -28.75 44.44 -33.47
N ILE A 1188 -28.99 45.10 -32.33
CA ILE A 1188 -29.69 46.40 -32.29
C ILE A 1188 -28.94 47.44 -33.12
N LEU A 1189 -27.62 47.57 -32.94
CA LEU A 1189 -26.82 48.55 -33.68
C LEU A 1189 -26.88 48.29 -35.20
N SER A 1190 -26.90 47.02 -35.62
CA SER A 1190 -27.00 46.65 -37.04
C SER A 1190 -28.36 46.98 -37.66
N LEU A 1191 -29.44 46.97 -36.87
CA LEU A 1191 -30.77 47.40 -37.29
C LEU A 1191 -30.81 48.92 -37.50
N ASP A 1192 -30.25 49.69 -36.57
CA ASP A 1192 -30.15 51.16 -36.65
C ASP A 1192 -29.30 51.65 -37.85
N GLU A 1193 -28.25 50.90 -38.22
CA GLU A 1193 -27.45 51.15 -39.43
C GLU A 1193 -28.19 50.79 -40.73
N SER A 1194 -29.07 49.79 -40.69
CA SER A 1194 -29.88 49.38 -41.85
C SER A 1194 -31.03 50.36 -42.14
N ASP A 1195 -31.64 50.94 -41.09
CA ASP A 1195 -32.67 51.98 -41.22
C ASP A 1195 -32.09 53.31 -41.73
N ASN A 1196 -30.84 53.64 -41.39
CA ASN A 1196 -30.14 54.81 -41.92
C ASN A 1196 -29.71 54.70 -43.39
N ASN A 1197 -29.70 53.49 -43.98
CA ASN A 1197 -29.40 53.27 -45.40
C ASN A 1197 -30.65 53.14 -46.29
N SER A 1198 -31.84 53.38 -45.74
CA SER A 1198 -33.12 53.30 -46.47
C SER A 1198 -33.49 54.55 -47.29
N VAL A 1199 -32.54 55.26 -47.92
CA VAL A 1199 -32.84 56.20 -49.02
C VAL A 1199 -31.77 56.14 -50.11
N LYS A 1200 -31.95 55.19 -51.04
CA LYS A 1200 -31.85 55.36 -52.51
C LYS A 1200 -31.94 54.00 -53.18
N TYR A 1201 -33.12 53.70 -53.76
CA TYR A 1201 -33.14 52.83 -54.93
C TYR A 1201 -32.42 53.55 -56.08
N PRO A 1202 -31.54 52.83 -56.80
CA PRO A 1202 -31.73 52.74 -58.23
C PRO A 1202 -31.80 51.28 -58.70
N GLU A 1203 -32.69 51.11 -59.67
CA GLU A 1203 -33.03 49.92 -60.44
C GLU A 1203 -31.80 49.13 -60.95
N GLY A 1204 -31.91 47.80 -61.02
CA GLY A 1204 -31.04 47.03 -61.90
C GLY A 1204 -30.73 45.58 -61.48
N THR A 1205 -31.67 44.68 -61.79
CA THR A 1205 -31.44 43.33 -62.38
C THR A 1205 -30.40 42.36 -61.78
N LEU A 1206 -30.96 41.22 -61.33
CA LEU A 1206 -30.40 39.86 -61.16
C LEU A 1206 -29.50 39.57 -59.95
#